data_AF-A0A946DGK7-F1
#
_entry.id   AF-A0A946DGK7-F1
#
_cell.length_a   1.000
_cell.length_b   1.000
_cell.length_c   1.000
_cell.angle_alpha   90.00
_cell.angle_beta   90.00
_cell.angle_gamma   90.00
#
_symmetry.space_group_name_H-M   'P 1'
#
loop_
_entity.id
_entity.type
_entity.pdbx_description
1 polymer ?
#
loop_
_entity_poly.entity_id
_entity_poly.type
_entity_poly.pdbx_seq_one_letter_code
_entity_poly.pdbx_strand_id
1 'polypeptide(L)'
;KYFDNGNSVQFLITEAKPNFIAGLDADGDSGAPFIFKGVDTITGETNGFLNIARDMGKTSGVFQTLLAMGGLTNLNQGPMALTTVSQFTVLGTGGMNKTFSQVGQGLSTAGAFDLDGDGFNETVRNVLLTDGSTVPNNQVSTPTAPTAFQFAGPIQTDPNLALLNVVFLPFMNQLQTGNVVLDMASNSAGDLLGTPTSGFIGYMGQLETAFVGGVGIDFDGDTVDDISNAEIGTALNELGSQMYSAVAGGMGLDPTDPATALAIATAFGINPPTANPADADTIAFNNAIKGAAITGMGQTFFSNSTTNQFTGTLDVANPTSAFDYMGNTTFGTFDAFIGMKTDYRNVHDDETNQNLGFRFKGSTESGTNYSLNYAYRYDGNPVVDLHWEDSTGDTLTVNKMVSSMDALGQPLDFNGDGVADSPNPEAYTVTTLFLTKSDGSVFSSQSGANPATLVFEESLNQVSTLGASFDTALDGTSIPTVIRGEFSYDVGTKQPVINLDELSIGNLTEALKMEDADMFKYVLGVDLTVATNMLVSTQLIQFYNLDYIDEDNRRYTGDFSSMHLTNGMNKGDEVETFVSFFLSKPFGPDVQHRWNNIIIWENEGGYWNRFDVEYSFNDEMVGTIEYNKYWGDENTTFGQFEASSNLQLGFKYIF
;
A
#
# COMPACT_ATOMS: atom_id res chain seq x y z
N LYS A 1 50.04 12.88 -2.90
CA LYS A 1 51.30 13.55 -3.34
C LYS A 1 51.30 14.97 -2.81
N TYR A 2 52.37 15.40 -2.17
CA TYR A 2 52.58 16.79 -1.75
C TYR A 2 53.36 17.55 -2.83
N PHE A 3 53.05 18.83 -2.99
CA PHE A 3 53.75 19.76 -3.87
C PHE A 3 54.69 20.65 -3.04
N ASP A 4 55.71 21.23 -3.70
CA ASP A 4 56.73 22.05 -3.04
C ASP A 4 56.17 23.34 -2.41
N ASN A 5 54.99 23.77 -2.84
CA ASN A 5 54.28 24.93 -2.32
C ASN A 5 53.35 24.60 -1.13
N GLY A 6 53.44 23.40 -0.56
CA GLY A 6 52.61 22.96 0.58
C GLY A 6 51.23 22.40 0.20
N ASN A 7 50.82 22.52 -1.08
CA ASN A 7 49.57 21.91 -1.55
C ASN A 7 49.69 20.38 -1.59
N SER A 8 48.54 19.70 -1.61
CA SER A 8 48.52 18.24 -1.77
C SER A 8 47.38 17.77 -2.65
N VAL A 9 47.60 16.62 -3.28
CA VAL A 9 46.60 15.87 -4.03
C VAL A 9 46.50 14.44 -3.50
N GLN A 10 45.28 13.94 -3.38
CA GLN A 10 44.97 12.59 -2.92
C GLN A 10 44.01 11.92 -3.91
N PHE A 11 44.28 10.65 -4.20
CA PHE A 11 43.36 9.75 -4.86
C PHE A 11 42.85 8.78 -3.80
N LEU A 12 41.54 8.54 -3.78
CA LEU A 12 40.87 7.65 -2.86
C LEU A 12 40.18 6.56 -3.67
N ILE A 13 40.33 5.32 -3.20
CA ILE A 13 39.53 4.19 -3.65
C ILE A 13 38.94 3.59 -2.38
N THR A 14 37.63 3.47 -2.33
CA THR A 14 36.94 2.87 -1.19
C THR A 14 35.93 1.84 -1.68
N GLU A 15 35.66 0.84 -0.87
CA GLU A 15 34.53 -0.07 -1.08
C GLU A 15 33.22 0.72 -0.95
N ALA A 16 32.22 0.39 -1.77
CA ALA A 16 30.88 0.90 -1.61
C ALA A 16 30.15 0.04 -0.57
N LYS A 17 29.55 0.68 0.43
CA LYS A 17 28.67 0.00 1.40
C LYS A 17 27.39 0.80 1.59
N PRO A 18 26.24 0.14 1.65
CA PRO A 18 24.99 0.79 2.05
C PRO A 18 25.08 1.26 3.50
N ASN A 19 24.38 2.34 3.80
CA ASN A 19 24.05 2.70 5.16
C ASN A 19 23.01 1.73 5.71
N PHE A 20 23.20 1.26 6.93
CA PHE A 20 22.13 0.55 7.64
C PHE A 20 21.06 1.54 8.08
N ILE A 21 19.85 1.41 7.53
CA ILE A 21 18.68 2.20 7.91
C ILE A 21 17.72 1.29 8.68
N ALA A 22 17.52 1.60 9.96
CA ALA A 22 16.61 0.83 10.80
C ALA A 22 15.19 0.83 10.22
N GLY A 23 14.61 -0.35 10.11
CA GLY A 23 13.27 -0.60 9.59
C GLY A 23 13.23 -0.90 8.10
N LEU A 24 14.30 -0.61 7.35
CA LEU A 24 14.31 -0.79 5.89
C LEU A 24 14.69 -2.23 5.53
N ASP A 25 13.88 -3.18 5.98
CA ASP A 25 13.99 -4.60 5.65
C ASP A 25 12.61 -5.27 5.69
N ALA A 26 12.54 -6.54 5.29
CA ALA A 26 11.27 -7.28 5.22
C ALA A 26 10.54 -7.41 6.57
N ASP A 27 11.26 -7.33 7.70
CA ASP A 27 10.73 -7.49 9.05
C ASP A 27 10.36 -6.13 9.70
N GLY A 28 10.71 -5.02 9.04
CA GLY A 28 10.42 -3.66 9.48
C GLY A 28 11.17 -3.21 10.74
N ASP A 29 12.18 -3.97 11.21
CA ASP A 29 12.88 -3.80 12.50
C ASP A 29 11.98 -3.31 13.67
N SER A 30 10.81 -3.91 13.88
CA SER A 30 9.82 -3.44 14.88
C SER A 30 10.33 -3.25 16.33
N GLY A 31 11.51 -3.79 16.67
CA GLY A 31 12.20 -3.59 17.95
C GLY A 31 13.22 -2.44 17.98
N ALA A 32 13.47 -1.77 16.86
CA ALA A 32 14.37 -0.62 16.80
C ALA A 32 13.79 0.55 17.62
N PRO A 33 14.63 1.30 18.36
CA PRO A 33 14.15 2.41 19.17
C PRO A 33 13.61 3.57 18.32
N PHE A 34 14.06 3.67 17.05
CA PHE A 34 13.66 4.71 16.11
C PHE A 34 13.58 4.12 14.70
N ILE A 35 12.51 4.43 13.99
CA ILE A 35 12.29 4.15 12.58
C ILE A 35 11.78 5.46 11.96
N PHE A 36 12.34 5.87 10.84
CA PHE A 36 11.85 7.05 10.11
C PHE A 36 10.44 6.79 9.59
N LYS A 37 9.58 7.82 9.58
CA LYS A 37 8.20 7.66 9.09
C LYS A 37 8.14 7.24 7.61
N GLY A 38 9.06 7.74 6.78
CA GLY A 38 9.13 7.27 5.39
C GLY A 38 9.56 5.80 5.27
N VAL A 39 10.39 5.30 6.19
CA VAL A 39 10.74 3.87 6.25
C VAL A 39 9.56 3.04 6.76
N ASP A 40 8.87 3.48 7.82
CA ASP A 40 7.64 2.84 8.32
C ASP A 40 6.55 2.78 7.22
N THR A 41 6.49 3.77 6.34
CA THR A 41 5.58 3.78 5.19
C THR A 41 5.92 2.72 4.14
N ILE A 42 7.15 2.25 4.05
CA ILE A 42 7.55 1.20 3.10
C ILE A 42 7.31 -0.18 3.73
N THR A 43 7.94 -0.44 4.87
CA THR A 43 8.08 -1.78 5.47
C THR A 43 7.43 -1.93 6.84
N GLY A 44 6.90 -0.86 7.41
CA GLY A 44 6.23 -0.86 8.71
C GLY A 44 5.10 -1.88 8.83
N GLU A 45 4.91 -2.41 10.03
CA GLU A 45 3.92 -3.46 10.29
C GLU A 45 2.48 -2.97 10.02
N THR A 46 2.19 -1.74 10.42
CA THR A 46 0.86 -1.15 10.32
C THR A 46 0.69 -0.25 9.10
N ASN A 47 1.61 0.69 8.86
CA ASN A 47 1.47 1.68 7.78
C ASN A 47 2.32 1.38 6.54
N GLY A 48 3.07 0.28 6.55
CA GLY A 48 3.96 -0.10 5.46
C GLY A 48 3.21 -0.64 4.25
N PHE A 49 3.43 -0.06 3.07
CA PHE A 49 2.87 -0.55 1.81
C PHE A 49 3.21 -2.01 1.52
N LEU A 50 4.37 -2.50 1.99
CA LEU A 50 4.76 -3.92 1.91
C LEU A 50 3.72 -4.84 2.58
N ASN A 51 3.16 -4.45 3.74
CA ASN A 51 2.17 -5.24 4.46
C ASN A 51 0.74 -4.92 4.00
N ILE A 52 0.44 -3.64 3.75
CA ILE A 52 -0.87 -3.17 3.29
C ILE A 52 -1.24 -3.82 1.94
N ALA A 53 -0.32 -3.87 0.98
CA ALA A 53 -0.60 -4.47 -0.32
C ALA A 53 -0.94 -5.98 -0.19
N ARG A 54 -0.20 -6.73 0.63
CA ARG A 54 -0.53 -8.13 0.92
C ARG A 54 -1.93 -8.30 1.53
N ASP A 55 -2.27 -7.47 2.52
CA ASP A 55 -3.60 -7.52 3.13
C ASP A 55 -4.69 -7.06 2.16
N MET A 56 -4.37 -6.17 1.23
CA MET A 56 -5.32 -5.70 0.21
C MET A 56 -5.66 -6.83 -0.76
N GLY A 57 -4.73 -7.75 -1.03
CA GLY A 57 -5.03 -8.93 -1.82
C GLY A 57 -5.96 -9.93 -1.14
N LYS A 58 -5.98 -9.98 0.20
CA LYS A 58 -6.96 -10.75 0.97
C LYS A 58 -8.34 -10.10 0.88
N THR A 59 -8.41 -8.78 1.08
CA THR A 59 -9.64 -7.98 0.95
C THR A 59 -10.27 -8.14 -0.44
N SER A 60 -9.47 -8.09 -1.52
CA SER A 60 -9.92 -8.43 -2.88
C SER A 60 -10.53 -9.82 -2.98
N GLY A 61 -9.90 -10.82 -2.35
CA GLY A 61 -10.40 -12.20 -2.32
C GLY A 61 -11.76 -12.34 -1.61
N VAL A 62 -11.99 -11.56 -0.56
CA VAL A 62 -13.29 -11.48 0.12
C VAL A 62 -14.35 -10.94 -0.84
N PHE A 63 -14.08 -9.81 -1.51
CA PHE A 63 -15.03 -9.24 -2.48
C PHE A 63 -15.30 -10.17 -3.68
N GLN A 64 -14.27 -10.81 -4.21
CA GLN A 64 -14.41 -11.84 -5.24
C GLN A 64 -15.34 -12.95 -4.79
N THR A 65 -15.21 -13.42 -3.54
CA THR A 65 -16.06 -14.48 -3.02
C THR A 65 -17.51 -14.03 -2.85
N LEU A 66 -17.73 -12.82 -2.31
CA LEU A 66 -19.07 -12.25 -2.17
C LEU A 66 -19.80 -12.14 -3.51
N LEU A 67 -19.11 -11.68 -4.56
CA LEU A 67 -19.68 -11.59 -5.90
C LEU A 67 -19.94 -12.98 -6.51
N ALA A 68 -19.04 -13.94 -6.30
CA ALA A 68 -19.24 -15.32 -6.73
C ALA A 68 -20.50 -15.96 -6.13
N MET A 69 -20.78 -15.68 -4.85
CA MET A 69 -22.01 -16.11 -4.19
C MET A 69 -23.28 -15.51 -4.80
N GLY A 70 -23.16 -14.38 -5.49
CA GLY A 70 -24.21 -13.74 -6.29
C GLY A 70 -24.26 -14.20 -7.75
N GLY A 71 -23.48 -15.21 -8.14
CA GLY A 71 -23.41 -15.71 -9.52
C GLY A 71 -22.44 -14.96 -10.44
N LEU A 72 -21.57 -14.08 -9.91
CA LEU A 72 -20.61 -13.30 -10.67
C LEU A 72 -19.19 -13.87 -10.57
N THR A 73 -18.51 -14.06 -11.70
CA THR A 73 -17.27 -14.85 -11.71
C THR A 73 -15.98 -14.06 -11.48
N ASN A 74 -15.91 -12.75 -11.77
CA ASN A 74 -14.70 -11.92 -11.53
C ASN A 74 -15.06 -10.49 -11.07
N LEU A 75 -14.09 -9.81 -10.45
CA LEU A 75 -14.18 -8.40 -10.07
C LEU A 75 -14.05 -7.44 -11.26
N ASN A 76 -13.46 -7.89 -12.37
CA ASN A 76 -13.30 -7.11 -13.60
C ASN A 76 -14.50 -7.16 -14.56
N GLN A 77 -15.64 -7.71 -14.11
CA GLN A 77 -16.85 -7.83 -14.92
C GLN A 77 -17.99 -6.98 -14.37
N GLY A 78 -18.68 -6.30 -15.27
CA GLY A 78 -19.90 -5.56 -14.98
C GLY A 78 -19.77 -4.18 -14.36
N PRO A 79 -20.91 -3.55 -14.02
CA PRO A 79 -20.94 -2.19 -13.50
C PRO A 79 -20.26 -2.08 -12.13
N MET A 80 -20.15 -3.19 -11.38
CA MET A 80 -19.34 -3.25 -10.18
C MET A 80 -17.86 -3.01 -10.49
N ALA A 81 -17.32 -3.54 -11.60
CA ALA A 81 -15.92 -3.34 -11.98
C ALA A 81 -15.53 -1.88 -12.19
N LEU A 82 -16.50 -1.02 -12.54
CA LEU A 82 -16.31 0.42 -12.74
C LEU A 82 -16.72 1.28 -11.54
N THR A 83 -17.26 0.64 -10.48
CA THR A 83 -17.59 1.33 -9.23
C THR A 83 -16.30 1.62 -8.48
N THR A 84 -16.10 2.86 -8.04
CA THR A 84 -14.93 3.24 -7.20
C THR A 84 -15.16 2.91 -5.73
N VAL A 85 -14.10 2.84 -4.93
CA VAL A 85 -14.19 2.70 -3.45
C VAL A 85 -15.09 3.79 -2.86
N SER A 86 -14.93 5.05 -3.30
CA SER A 86 -15.76 6.17 -2.85
C SER A 86 -17.23 5.97 -3.17
N GLN A 87 -17.56 5.51 -4.39
CA GLN A 87 -18.93 5.19 -4.77
C GLN A 87 -19.49 3.99 -4.01
N PHE A 88 -18.67 2.98 -3.73
CA PHE A 88 -19.08 1.79 -3.01
C PHE A 88 -19.44 2.09 -1.56
N THR A 89 -18.61 2.85 -0.85
CA THR A 89 -18.81 3.13 0.59
C THR A 89 -20.12 3.86 0.87
N VAL A 90 -20.63 4.64 -0.09
CA VAL A 90 -21.90 5.37 0.02
C VAL A 90 -23.12 4.60 -0.48
N LEU A 91 -22.98 3.37 -1.00
CA LEU A 91 -24.11 2.53 -1.39
C LEU A 91 -25.02 2.25 -0.19
N GLY A 92 -26.34 2.25 -0.41
CA GLY A 92 -27.34 1.96 0.63
C GLY A 92 -27.69 3.12 1.57
N THR A 93 -27.09 4.31 1.38
CA THR A 93 -27.28 5.48 2.27
C THR A 93 -28.43 6.43 1.87
N GLY A 94 -29.18 6.14 0.80
CA GLY A 94 -30.38 6.90 0.40
C GLY A 94 -30.16 8.30 -0.21
N GLY A 95 -28.91 8.69 -0.53
CA GLY A 95 -28.59 9.91 -1.29
C GLY A 95 -28.76 9.74 -2.81
N MET A 96 -28.15 10.62 -3.63
CA MET A 96 -28.04 10.45 -5.11
C MET A 96 -27.20 9.22 -5.53
N ASN A 97 -27.02 8.24 -4.64
CA ASN A 97 -26.16 7.07 -4.77
C ASN A 97 -27.02 5.81 -4.87
N LYS A 98 -26.62 4.90 -5.76
CA LYS A 98 -27.32 3.65 -6.05
C LYS A 98 -27.51 2.78 -4.79
N THR A 99 -28.58 2.01 -4.75
CA THR A 99 -28.66 0.83 -3.87
C THR A 99 -27.83 -0.30 -4.46
N PHE A 100 -27.44 -1.30 -3.65
CA PHE A 100 -26.82 -2.52 -4.18
C PHE A 100 -27.66 -3.12 -5.32
N SER A 101 -29.00 -3.11 -5.19
CA SER A 101 -29.91 -3.59 -6.23
C SER A 101 -29.79 -2.79 -7.53
N GLN A 102 -29.65 -1.47 -7.46
CA GLN A 102 -29.50 -0.63 -8.65
C GLN A 102 -28.15 -0.79 -9.35
N VAL A 103 -27.09 -1.18 -8.63
CA VAL A 103 -25.82 -1.60 -9.26
C VAL A 103 -25.96 -2.98 -9.90
N GLY A 104 -26.68 -3.90 -9.24
CA GLY A 104 -26.96 -5.25 -9.76
C GLY A 104 -27.91 -5.29 -10.97
N GLN A 105 -28.83 -4.34 -11.12
CA GLN A 105 -29.84 -4.30 -12.20
C GLN A 105 -29.27 -4.04 -13.61
N GLY A 106 -28.01 -3.62 -13.75
CA GLY A 106 -27.33 -3.60 -15.04
C GLY A 106 -26.88 -4.98 -15.54
N LEU A 107 -27.15 -6.04 -14.77
CA LEU A 107 -26.77 -7.43 -15.06
C LEU A 107 -27.98 -8.18 -15.64
N SER A 108 -27.98 -8.53 -16.94
CA SER A 108 -29.13 -9.22 -17.53
C SER A 108 -29.20 -10.71 -17.15
N THR A 109 -30.35 -11.32 -17.46
CA THR A 109 -30.81 -12.72 -17.30
C THR A 109 -29.91 -13.83 -17.89
N ALA A 110 -28.62 -13.59 -18.12
CA ALA A 110 -27.64 -14.61 -18.52
C ALA A 110 -26.22 -14.32 -17.99
N GLY A 111 -26.04 -13.32 -17.11
CA GLY A 111 -24.71 -12.78 -16.81
C GLY A 111 -24.06 -12.05 -18.00
N ALA A 112 -24.85 -11.78 -19.04
CA ALA A 112 -24.49 -10.91 -20.15
C ALA A 112 -24.93 -9.48 -19.82
N PHE A 113 -24.11 -8.49 -20.17
CA PHE A 113 -24.59 -7.11 -20.26
C PHE A 113 -25.35 -7.01 -21.59
N ASP A 114 -26.59 -6.52 -21.55
CA ASP A 114 -27.39 -6.13 -22.73
C ASP A 114 -28.18 -4.87 -22.34
N LEU A 115 -27.47 -3.76 -22.14
CA LEU A 115 -28.00 -2.51 -21.60
C LEU A 115 -28.89 -1.77 -22.62
N ASP A 116 -28.68 -1.98 -23.92
CA ASP A 116 -29.46 -1.35 -24.98
C ASP A 116 -30.62 -2.23 -25.51
N GLY A 117 -30.64 -3.51 -25.14
CA GLY A 117 -31.69 -4.47 -25.46
C GLY A 117 -31.59 -5.02 -26.88
N ASP A 118 -30.42 -4.96 -27.51
CA ASP A 118 -30.17 -5.44 -28.87
C ASP A 118 -29.95 -6.97 -28.96
N GLY A 119 -29.80 -7.65 -27.82
CA GLY A 119 -29.63 -9.09 -27.74
C GLY A 119 -28.17 -9.56 -27.86
N PHE A 120 -27.19 -8.66 -27.83
CA PHE A 120 -25.75 -8.98 -27.81
C PHE A 120 -25.17 -8.83 -26.40
N ASN A 121 -24.30 -9.79 -26.02
CA ASN A 121 -23.60 -9.71 -24.73
C ASN A 121 -22.44 -8.70 -24.82
N GLU A 122 -22.62 -7.53 -24.20
CA GLU A 122 -21.62 -6.50 -23.93
C GLU A 122 -20.65 -6.99 -22.84
N THR A 123 -19.94 -8.05 -23.13
CA THR A 123 -18.71 -8.33 -22.39
C THR A 123 -17.73 -7.19 -22.72
N VAL A 124 -16.91 -6.75 -21.75
CA VAL A 124 -15.76 -5.87 -22.01
C VAL A 124 -14.88 -6.60 -23.03
N ARG A 125 -15.13 -6.44 -24.34
CA ARG A 125 -14.57 -7.34 -25.36
C ARG A 125 -13.19 -6.89 -25.75
N ASN A 126 -12.87 -5.61 -25.61
CA ASN A 126 -11.57 -5.05 -25.93
C ASN A 126 -11.14 -4.06 -24.83
N VAL A 127 -9.98 -4.30 -24.24
CA VAL A 127 -9.33 -3.35 -23.34
C VAL A 127 -8.66 -2.28 -24.21
N LEU A 128 -9.23 -1.06 -24.26
CA LEU A 128 -8.61 0.07 -24.94
C LEU A 128 -7.52 0.66 -24.03
N LEU A 129 -6.26 0.49 -24.44
CA LEU A 129 -5.11 1.04 -23.75
C LEU A 129 -5.04 2.56 -23.97
N THR A 130 -4.36 3.28 -23.07
CA THR A 130 -4.07 4.72 -23.21
C THR A 130 -3.30 5.07 -24.48
N ASP A 131 -2.63 4.11 -25.10
CA ASP A 131 -1.93 4.27 -26.39
C ASP A 131 -2.83 4.04 -27.62
N GLY A 132 -4.11 3.71 -27.41
CA GLY A 132 -5.11 3.47 -28.45
C GLY A 132 -5.16 2.03 -28.99
N SER A 133 -4.38 1.10 -28.45
CA SER A 133 -4.44 -0.32 -28.83
C SER A 133 -5.53 -1.10 -28.07
N THR A 134 -6.01 -2.20 -28.64
CA THR A 134 -7.07 -3.05 -28.06
C THR A 134 -6.55 -4.43 -27.70
N VAL A 135 -6.72 -4.87 -26.45
CA VAL A 135 -6.39 -6.24 -26.02
C VAL A 135 -7.69 -7.05 -25.82
N PRO A 136 -7.84 -8.24 -26.46
CA PRO A 136 -9.03 -9.08 -26.25
C PRO A 136 -9.09 -9.60 -24.81
N ASN A 137 -10.20 -9.34 -24.11
CA ASN A 137 -10.47 -9.97 -22.82
C ASN A 137 -11.07 -11.37 -23.05
N ASN A 138 -10.24 -12.41 -22.91
CA ASN A 138 -10.71 -13.79 -23.06
C ASN A 138 -11.52 -14.21 -21.84
N GLN A 139 -12.84 -14.14 -21.96
CA GLN A 139 -13.77 -14.80 -21.05
C GLN A 139 -13.59 -16.31 -21.09
N VAL A 140 -13.25 -16.91 -19.95
CA VAL A 140 -13.37 -18.36 -19.72
C VAL A 140 -14.86 -18.66 -19.55
N SER A 141 -15.40 -19.49 -20.43
CA SER A 141 -16.80 -19.94 -20.39
C SER A 141 -17.04 -20.76 -19.12
N THR A 142 -18.17 -20.53 -18.44
CA THR A 142 -18.61 -21.37 -17.33
C THR A 142 -18.97 -22.78 -17.84
N PRO A 143 -18.49 -23.86 -17.18
CA PRO A 143 -18.93 -25.21 -17.48
C PRO A 143 -20.34 -25.42 -16.89
N THR A 144 -21.28 -25.83 -17.73
CA THR A 144 -22.56 -26.38 -17.27
C THR A 144 -22.33 -27.82 -16.78
N ALA A 145 -22.16 -27.99 -15.47
CA ALA A 145 -22.07 -29.31 -14.84
C ALA A 145 -23.47 -29.86 -14.51
N PRO A 146 -23.77 -31.15 -14.76
CA PRO A 146 -24.95 -31.80 -14.21
C PRO A 146 -24.74 -32.05 -12.71
N THR A 147 -25.48 -31.36 -11.85
CA THR A 147 -25.22 -31.34 -10.40
C THR A 147 -25.98 -32.45 -9.65
N ALA A 148 -25.33 -33.04 -8.64
CA ALA A 148 -25.92 -34.02 -7.72
C ALA A 148 -26.69 -33.37 -6.54
N PHE A 149 -26.78 -32.04 -6.52
CA PHE A 149 -27.34 -31.23 -5.43
C PHE A 149 -28.67 -30.61 -5.89
N GLN A 150 -29.80 -31.05 -5.31
CA GLN A 150 -31.14 -30.55 -5.63
C GLN A 150 -32.02 -30.44 -4.37
N PHE A 151 -32.65 -29.30 -4.19
CA PHE A 151 -33.80 -28.97 -3.34
C PHE A 151 -35.05 -29.07 -4.21
N ALA A 152 -36.08 -29.75 -3.73
CA ALA A 152 -37.30 -30.02 -4.50
C ALA A 152 -38.21 -28.78 -4.57
N GLY A 153 -38.15 -28.02 -5.68
CA GLY A 153 -39.00 -26.86 -5.96
C GLY A 153 -39.21 -26.65 -7.47
N PRO A 154 -40.24 -25.88 -7.90
CA PRO A 154 -40.49 -25.62 -9.32
C PRO A 154 -39.36 -24.76 -9.91
N ILE A 155 -38.81 -25.21 -11.04
CA ILE A 155 -37.77 -24.51 -11.81
C ILE A 155 -38.41 -23.34 -12.54
N GLN A 156 -38.09 -22.10 -12.17
CA GLN A 156 -38.39 -20.93 -12.98
C GLN A 156 -37.60 -19.69 -12.52
N THR A 157 -36.47 -19.41 -13.19
CA THR A 157 -35.76 -18.12 -13.43
C THR A 157 -34.29 -18.44 -13.80
N ASP A 158 -33.54 -17.50 -14.39
CA ASP A 158 -32.10 -17.67 -14.58
C ASP A 158 -31.40 -17.92 -13.22
N PRO A 159 -30.53 -18.93 -13.09
CA PRO A 159 -29.93 -19.32 -11.81
C PRO A 159 -28.96 -18.27 -11.25
N ASN A 160 -28.23 -17.53 -12.09
CA ASN A 160 -27.36 -16.44 -11.65
C ASN A 160 -28.20 -15.24 -11.18
N LEU A 161 -29.32 -14.96 -11.87
CA LEU A 161 -30.25 -13.92 -11.44
C LEU A 161 -30.91 -14.27 -10.09
N ALA A 162 -31.21 -15.56 -9.87
CA ALA A 162 -31.71 -16.03 -8.58
C ALA A 162 -30.67 -15.83 -7.46
N LEU A 163 -29.39 -16.17 -7.70
CA LEU A 163 -28.32 -15.89 -6.73
C LEU A 163 -28.17 -14.40 -6.44
N LEU A 164 -28.19 -13.55 -7.47
CA LEU A 164 -28.05 -12.11 -7.30
C LEU A 164 -29.21 -11.53 -6.48
N ASN A 165 -30.46 -11.84 -6.85
CA ASN A 165 -31.65 -11.22 -6.27
C ASN A 165 -32.08 -11.84 -4.94
N VAL A 166 -31.76 -13.13 -4.71
CA VAL A 166 -32.18 -13.86 -3.51
C VAL A 166 -31.06 -13.98 -2.49
N VAL A 167 -29.80 -14.03 -2.92
CA VAL A 167 -28.66 -14.23 -2.01
C VAL A 167 -27.89 -12.93 -1.84
N PHE A 168 -27.23 -12.45 -2.88
CA PHE A 168 -26.27 -11.36 -2.77
C PHE A 168 -26.90 -10.02 -2.40
N LEU A 169 -27.85 -9.52 -3.19
CA LEU A 169 -28.44 -8.19 -2.99
C LEU A 169 -29.14 -8.05 -1.63
N PRO A 170 -29.98 -9.00 -1.18
CA PRO A 170 -30.61 -8.88 0.12
C PRO A 170 -29.62 -9.04 1.27
N PHE A 171 -28.62 -9.93 1.16
CA PHE A 171 -27.56 -10.05 2.16
C PHE A 171 -26.79 -8.74 2.32
N MET A 172 -26.35 -8.15 1.20
CA MET A 172 -25.63 -6.87 1.20
C MET A 172 -26.51 -5.73 1.74
N ASN A 173 -27.81 -5.76 1.49
CA ASN A 173 -28.76 -4.82 2.06
C ASN A 173 -28.90 -4.94 3.60
N GLN A 174 -28.76 -6.15 4.16
CA GLN A 174 -28.72 -6.34 5.63
C GLN A 174 -27.49 -5.69 6.29
N LEU A 175 -26.40 -5.52 5.54
CA LEU A 175 -25.18 -4.86 6.01
C LEU A 175 -25.28 -3.31 5.92
N GLN A 176 -26.42 -2.80 5.43
CA GLN A 176 -26.83 -1.40 5.37
C GLN A 176 -26.03 -0.49 4.43
N THR A 177 -24.69 -0.52 4.48
CA THR A 177 -23.85 0.37 3.68
C THR A 177 -22.61 -0.34 3.16
N GLY A 178 -22.12 0.07 1.98
CA GLY A 178 -20.84 -0.45 1.48
C GLY A 178 -19.66 -0.09 2.39
N ASN A 179 -19.76 0.99 3.16
CA ASN A 179 -18.75 1.35 4.15
C ASN A 179 -18.57 0.26 5.22
N VAL A 180 -19.68 -0.30 5.72
CA VAL A 180 -19.64 -1.44 6.66
C VAL A 180 -19.06 -2.69 5.99
N VAL A 181 -19.41 -2.95 4.73
CA VAL A 181 -18.86 -4.10 4.00
C VAL A 181 -17.36 -3.97 3.82
N LEU A 182 -16.87 -2.79 3.43
CA LEU A 182 -15.45 -2.54 3.23
C LEU A 182 -14.69 -2.68 4.56
N ASP A 183 -15.22 -2.14 5.65
CA ASP A 183 -14.64 -2.30 6.98
C ASP A 183 -14.55 -3.76 7.41
N MET A 184 -15.63 -4.51 7.23
CA MET A 184 -15.63 -5.94 7.52
C MET A 184 -14.63 -6.67 6.63
N ALA A 185 -14.61 -6.40 5.32
CA ALA A 185 -13.68 -7.07 4.39
C ALA A 185 -12.20 -6.78 4.72
N SER A 186 -11.88 -5.57 5.15
CA SER A 186 -10.52 -5.14 5.50
C SER A 186 -10.10 -5.57 6.90
N ASN A 187 -10.95 -5.39 7.91
CA ASN A 187 -10.54 -5.46 9.31
C ASN A 187 -11.08 -6.69 10.05
N SER A 188 -12.23 -7.24 9.64
CA SER A 188 -12.96 -8.26 10.41
C SER A 188 -13.81 -9.16 9.52
N ALA A 189 -13.21 -9.77 8.49
CA ALA A 189 -13.96 -10.49 7.46
C ALA A 189 -14.69 -11.73 8.02
N GLY A 190 -14.28 -12.24 9.18
CA GLY A 190 -14.99 -13.28 9.93
C GLY A 190 -16.42 -12.86 10.31
N ASP A 191 -16.67 -11.59 10.59
CA ASP A 191 -18.01 -11.08 10.90
C ASP A 191 -18.93 -11.09 9.67
N LEU A 192 -18.35 -11.00 8.47
CA LEU A 192 -19.08 -11.01 7.21
C LEU A 192 -19.62 -12.41 6.90
N LEU A 193 -18.81 -13.44 7.18
CA LEU A 193 -19.28 -14.83 7.16
C LEU A 193 -20.27 -15.10 8.31
N GLY A 194 -19.98 -14.57 9.49
CA GLY A 194 -20.88 -14.53 10.64
C GLY A 194 -21.09 -15.87 11.35
N THR A 195 -22.15 -15.92 12.17
CA THR A 195 -22.53 -17.09 12.97
C THR A 195 -23.84 -17.69 12.42
N PRO A 196 -24.35 -18.81 12.95
CA PRO A 196 -25.69 -19.29 12.57
C PRO A 196 -26.84 -18.27 12.75
N THR A 197 -26.59 -17.15 13.42
CA THR A 197 -27.57 -16.08 13.66
C THR A 197 -27.18 -14.71 13.09
N SER A 198 -26.03 -14.58 12.41
CA SER A 198 -25.53 -13.30 11.89
C SER A 198 -24.68 -13.49 10.63
N GLY A 199 -24.43 -12.42 9.86
CA GLY A 199 -23.64 -12.47 8.65
C GLY A 199 -24.21 -13.44 7.60
N PHE A 200 -23.35 -13.87 6.67
CA PHE A 200 -23.79 -14.70 5.55
C PHE A 200 -24.40 -16.04 5.99
N ILE A 201 -23.78 -16.74 6.96
CA ILE A 201 -24.28 -18.03 7.46
C ILE A 201 -25.67 -17.87 8.08
N GLY A 202 -25.88 -16.82 8.87
CA GLY A 202 -27.18 -16.52 9.46
C GLY A 202 -28.25 -16.25 8.39
N TYR A 203 -27.90 -15.48 7.36
CA TYR A 203 -28.80 -15.19 6.24
C TYR A 203 -29.17 -16.46 5.46
N MET A 204 -28.20 -17.34 5.17
CA MET A 204 -28.47 -18.64 4.55
C MET A 204 -29.40 -19.51 5.39
N GLY A 205 -29.27 -19.49 6.71
CA GLY A 205 -30.20 -20.18 7.62
C GLY A 205 -31.64 -19.65 7.55
N GLN A 206 -31.81 -18.34 7.31
CA GLN A 206 -33.13 -17.73 7.08
C GLN A 206 -33.74 -18.24 5.78
N LEU A 207 -32.97 -18.25 4.68
CA LEU A 207 -33.41 -18.78 3.38
C LEU A 207 -33.81 -20.25 3.46
N GLU A 208 -32.99 -21.09 4.10
CA GLU A 208 -33.29 -22.53 4.29
C GLU A 208 -34.57 -22.73 5.11
N THR A 209 -34.76 -21.93 6.16
CA THR A 209 -35.96 -22.01 7.01
C THR A 209 -37.22 -21.59 6.25
N ALA A 210 -37.16 -20.51 5.48
CA ALA A 210 -38.25 -20.04 4.64
C ALA A 210 -38.61 -21.08 3.57
N PHE A 211 -37.59 -21.64 2.90
CA PHE A 211 -37.77 -22.68 1.89
C PHE A 211 -38.52 -23.90 2.44
N VAL A 212 -38.03 -24.47 3.55
CA VAL A 212 -38.64 -25.64 4.21
C VAL A 212 -40.03 -25.33 4.76
N GLY A 213 -40.25 -24.10 5.24
CA GLY A 213 -41.56 -23.62 5.70
C GLY A 213 -42.58 -23.43 4.59
N GLY A 214 -42.17 -23.46 3.32
CA GLY A 214 -43.03 -23.22 2.17
C GLY A 214 -43.51 -21.77 2.05
N VAL A 215 -42.76 -20.81 2.63
CA VAL A 215 -43.06 -19.38 2.64
C VAL A 215 -41.98 -18.60 1.90
N GLY A 216 -42.31 -17.43 1.34
CA GLY A 216 -41.33 -16.48 0.84
C GLY A 216 -40.77 -15.57 1.93
N ILE A 217 -40.04 -14.54 1.51
CA ILE A 217 -39.53 -13.48 2.39
C ILE A 217 -40.22 -12.18 2.01
N ASP A 218 -40.78 -11.52 3.02
CA ASP A 218 -41.41 -10.20 2.97
C ASP A 218 -40.52 -9.23 3.78
N PHE A 219 -39.89 -8.27 3.10
CA PHE A 219 -38.97 -7.30 3.71
C PHE A 219 -39.69 -6.05 4.22
N ASP A 220 -40.84 -5.68 3.65
CA ASP A 220 -41.54 -4.43 3.96
C ASP A 220 -42.80 -4.63 4.84
N GLY A 221 -43.16 -5.89 5.11
CA GLY A 221 -44.26 -6.30 5.96
C GLY A 221 -45.64 -6.10 5.31
N ASP A 222 -45.70 -5.92 4.00
CA ASP A 222 -46.94 -5.66 3.27
C ASP A 222 -47.79 -6.92 2.99
N THR A 223 -47.32 -8.09 3.45
CA THR A 223 -47.92 -9.42 3.27
C THR A 223 -47.80 -10.04 1.88
N VAL A 224 -47.08 -9.38 0.97
CA VAL A 224 -46.63 -9.93 -0.31
C VAL A 224 -45.18 -10.36 -0.15
N ASP A 225 -44.87 -11.57 -0.60
CA ASP A 225 -43.49 -12.03 -0.61
C ASP A 225 -42.69 -11.24 -1.66
N ASP A 226 -41.69 -10.48 -1.22
CA ASP A 226 -40.69 -9.83 -2.08
C ASP A 226 -39.80 -10.86 -2.79
N ILE A 227 -39.58 -12.00 -2.13
CA ILE A 227 -38.90 -13.16 -2.69
C ILE A 227 -39.79 -14.38 -2.48
N SER A 228 -40.23 -15.01 -3.57
CA SER A 228 -41.06 -16.19 -3.50
C SER A 228 -40.27 -17.43 -3.05
N ASN A 229 -40.98 -18.39 -2.43
CA ASN A 229 -40.40 -19.68 -2.03
C ASN A 229 -39.74 -20.45 -3.21
N ALA A 230 -40.25 -20.28 -4.43
CA ALA A 230 -39.69 -20.89 -5.63
C ALA A 230 -38.34 -20.27 -6.06
N GLU A 231 -38.21 -18.95 -5.93
CA GLU A 231 -36.95 -18.24 -6.18
C GLU A 231 -35.89 -18.63 -5.14
N ILE A 232 -36.28 -18.77 -3.87
CA ILE A 232 -35.41 -19.32 -2.81
C ILE A 232 -34.91 -20.71 -3.17
N GLY A 233 -35.80 -21.61 -3.60
CA GLY A 233 -35.42 -22.96 -4.02
C GLY A 233 -34.42 -22.96 -5.18
N THR A 234 -34.62 -22.09 -6.18
CA THR A 234 -33.72 -21.94 -7.32
C THR A 234 -32.34 -21.43 -6.90
N ALA A 235 -32.29 -20.41 -6.05
CA ALA A 235 -31.04 -19.85 -5.55
C ALA A 235 -30.26 -20.82 -4.66
N LEU A 236 -30.95 -21.52 -3.74
CA LEU A 236 -30.33 -22.53 -2.87
C LEU A 236 -29.75 -23.71 -3.68
N ASN A 237 -30.43 -24.10 -4.76
CA ASN A 237 -29.94 -25.12 -5.69
C ASN A 237 -28.65 -24.71 -6.39
N GLU A 238 -28.64 -23.49 -6.94
CA GLU A 238 -27.48 -22.99 -7.65
C GLU A 238 -26.29 -22.79 -6.70
N LEU A 239 -26.53 -22.20 -5.53
CA LEU A 239 -25.46 -21.99 -4.55
C LEU A 239 -24.88 -23.33 -4.08
N GLY A 240 -25.71 -24.33 -3.82
CA GLY A 240 -25.21 -25.64 -3.41
C GLY A 240 -24.50 -26.40 -4.54
N SER A 241 -24.90 -26.18 -5.79
CA SER A 241 -24.14 -26.61 -6.97
C SER A 241 -22.74 -25.98 -7.00
N GLN A 242 -22.63 -24.67 -6.74
CA GLN A 242 -21.33 -23.99 -6.65
C GLN A 242 -20.50 -24.49 -5.47
N MET A 243 -21.11 -24.71 -4.30
CA MET A 243 -20.44 -25.30 -3.13
C MET A 243 -19.91 -26.70 -3.43
N TYR A 244 -20.70 -27.53 -4.11
CA TYR A 244 -20.26 -28.85 -4.55
C TYR A 244 -19.08 -28.76 -5.53
N SER A 245 -19.15 -27.85 -6.50
CA SER A 245 -18.06 -27.60 -7.46
C SER A 245 -16.78 -27.15 -6.76
N ALA A 246 -16.89 -26.22 -5.80
CA ALA A 246 -15.76 -25.74 -5.01
C ALA A 246 -15.12 -26.85 -4.15
N VAL A 247 -15.93 -27.69 -3.50
CA VAL A 247 -15.44 -28.82 -2.71
C VAL A 247 -14.77 -29.87 -3.61
N ALA A 248 -15.38 -30.21 -4.74
CA ALA A 248 -14.80 -31.13 -5.72
C ALA A 248 -13.45 -30.61 -6.25
N GLY A 249 -13.42 -29.36 -6.71
CA GLY A 249 -12.21 -28.71 -7.20
C GLY A 249 -11.11 -28.63 -6.14
N GLY A 250 -11.46 -28.30 -4.89
CA GLY A 250 -10.52 -28.30 -3.76
C GLY A 250 -9.94 -29.68 -3.45
N MET A 251 -10.63 -30.76 -3.82
CA MET A 251 -10.13 -32.13 -3.74
C MET A 251 -9.40 -32.60 -5.02
N GLY A 252 -9.28 -31.73 -6.03
CA GLY A 252 -8.70 -32.08 -7.34
C GLY A 252 -9.61 -33.00 -8.16
N LEU A 253 -10.91 -33.00 -7.90
CA LEU A 253 -11.91 -33.81 -8.59
C LEU A 253 -12.69 -32.97 -9.61
N ASP A 254 -13.07 -33.59 -10.73
CA ASP A 254 -13.93 -32.95 -11.73
C ASP A 254 -15.39 -32.98 -11.27
N PRO A 255 -16.04 -31.85 -10.98
CA PRO A 255 -17.43 -31.82 -10.51
C PRO A 255 -18.43 -32.32 -11.55
N THR A 256 -18.06 -32.40 -12.83
CA THR A 256 -18.92 -32.90 -13.91
C THR A 256 -18.91 -34.44 -14.00
N ASP A 257 -17.93 -35.10 -13.37
CA ASP A 257 -17.82 -36.57 -13.37
C ASP A 257 -18.84 -37.18 -12.41
N PRO A 258 -19.73 -38.09 -12.87
CA PRO A 258 -20.67 -38.83 -12.02
C PRO A 258 -20.01 -39.60 -10.86
N ALA A 259 -18.72 -39.94 -10.95
CA ALA A 259 -17.98 -40.62 -9.88
C ALA A 259 -17.59 -39.69 -8.72
N THR A 260 -17.62 -38.37 -8.92
CA THR A 260 -17.12 -37.39 -7.95
C THR A 260 -17.93 -37.37 -6.66
N ALA A 261 -19.26 -37.48 -6.73
CA ALA A 261 -20.10 -37.54 -5.54
C ALA A 261 -19.77 -38.74 -4.64
N LEU A 262 -19.44 -39.90 -5.24
CA LEU A 262 -19.01 -41.08 -4.49
C LEU A 262 -17.63 -40.89 -3.87
N ALA A 263 -16.70 -40.29 -4.60
CA ALA A 263 -15.35 -39.99 -4.09
C ALA A 263 -15.40 -39.03 -2.90
N ILE A 264 -16.21 -37.97 -2.98
CA ILE A 264 -16.42 -37.01 -1.89
C ILE A 264 -17.09 -37.69 -0.69
N ALA A 265 -18.16 -38.46 -0.91
CA ALA A 265 -18.85 -39.17 0.18
C ALA A 265 -17.90 -40.13 0.92
N THR A 266 -17.05 -40.84 0.17
CA THR A 266 -16.02 -41.71 0.73
C THR A 266 -15.01 -40.93 1.56
N ALA A 267 -14.56 -39.76 1.08
CA ALA A 267 -13.61 -38.91 1.79
C ALA A 267 -14.20 -38.35 3.10
N PHE A 268 -15.49 -38.03 3.12
CA PHE A 268 -16.19 -37.56 4.32
C PHE A 268 -16.71 -38.69 5.23
N GLY A 269 -16.54 -39.96 4.85
CA GLY A 269 -17.00 -41.10 5.64
C GLY A 269 -18.52 -41.19 5.75
N ILE A 270 -19.23 -40.73 4.72
CA ILE A 270 -20.70 -40.74 4.62
C ILE A 270 -21.18 -41.56 3.41
N ASN A 271 -22.48 -41.84 3.35
CA ASN A 271 -23.07 -42.49 2.18
C ASN A 271 -23.20 -41.50 1.01
N PRO A 272 -23.06 -41.97 -0.25
CA PRO A 272 -23.30 -41.14 -1.42
C PRO A 272 -24.78 -40.73 -1.51
N PRO A 273 -25.09 -39.58 -2.13
CA PRO A 273 -26.45 -39.10 -2.27
C PRO A 273 -27.27 -40.04 -3.17
N THR A 274 -28.58 -40.11 -2.95
CA THR A 274 -29.53 -40.85 -3.79
C THR A 274 -30.24 -39.91 -4.76
N ALA A 275 -31.00 -40.47 -5.70
CA ALA A 275 -31.84 -39.69 -6.62
C ALA A 275 -33.02 -38.97 -5.90
N ASN A 276 -33.30 -39.31 -4.64
CA ASN A 276 -34.33 -38.65 -3.85
C ASN A 276 -33.67 -37.59 -2.94
N PRO A 277 -33.95 -36.29 -3.15
CA PRO A 277 -33.37 -35.23 -2.34
C PRO A 277 -33.83 -35.25 -0.87
N ALA A 278 -34.92 -35.95 -0.56
CA ALA A 278 -35.44 -36.09 0.80
C ALA A 278 -34.86 -37.28 1.58
N ASP A 279 -34.03 -38.13 0.95
CA ASP A 279 -33.41 -39.26 1.65
C ASP A 279 -32.36 -38.80 2.66
N ALA A 280 -32.25 -39.51 3.79
CA ALA A 280 -31.33 -39.16 4.87
C ALA A 280 -29.85 -39.11 4.41
N ASP A 281 -29.47 -39.97 3.48
CA ASP A 281 -28.11 -39.99 2.90
C ASP A 281 -27.85 -38.75 2.04
N THR A 282 -28.83 -38.33 1.21
CA THR A 282 -28.74 -37.10 0.41
C THR A 282 -28.68 -35.85 1.29
N ILE A 283 -29.48 -35.80 2.36
CA ILE A 283 -29.45 -34.70 3.35
C ILE A 283 -28.08 -34.65 4.07
N ALA A 284 -27.55 -35.81 4.49
CA ALA A 284 -26.25 -35.89 5.14
C ALA A 284 -25.11 -35.45 4.19
N PHE A 285 -25.16 -35.86 2.93
CA PHE A 285 -24.23 -35.43 1.89
C PHE A 285 -24.27 -33.92 1.67
N ASN A 286 -25.46 -33.34 1.48
CA ASN A 286 -25.64 -31.91 1.28
C ASN A 286 -25.14 -31.08 2.48
N ASN A 287 -25.40 -31.54 3.70
CA ASN A 287 -24.88 -30.90 4.91
C ASN A 287 -23.35 -30.98 5.00
N ALA A 288 -22.74 -32.10 4.60
CA ALA A 288 -21.28 -32.25 4.57
C ALA A 288 -20.63 -31.34 3.52
N ILE A 289 -21.20 -31.26 2.31
CA ILE A 289 -20.76 -30.31 1.26
C ILE A 289 -20.86 -28.88 1.76
N LYS A 290 -22.02 -28.48 2.31
CA LYS A 290 -22.21 -27.14 2.87
C LYS A 290 -21.18 -26.83 3.95
N GLY A 291 -20.96 -27.75 4.90
CA GLY A 291 -19.97 -27.60 5.97
C GLY A 291 -18.55 -27.45 5.43
N ALA A 292 -18.17 -28.26 4.45
CA ALA A 292 -16.85 -28.19 3.82
C ALA A 292 -16.67 -26.90 3.00
N ALA A 293 -17.67 -26.49 2.24
CA ALA A 293 -17.65 -25.26 1.46
C ALA A 293 -17.59 -24.01 2.36
N ILE A 294 -18.41 -23.94 3.41
CA ILE A 294 -18.35 -22.85 4.41
C ILE A 294 -16.98 -22.83 5.12
N THR A 295 -16.41 -24.00 5.42
CA THR A 295 -15.06 -24.07 6.00
C THR A 295 -14.01 -23.53 5.03
N GLY A 296 -14.14 -23.85 3.74
CA GLY A 296 -13.29 -23.31 2.67
C GLY A 296 -13.44 -21.80 2.50
N MET A 297 -14.68 -21.29 2.48
CA MET A 297 -14.97 -19.85 2.48
C MET A 297 -14.38 -19.17 3.72
N GLY A 298 -14.47 -19.81 4.88
CA GLY A 298 -13.84 -19.35 6.12
C GLY A 298 -12.34 -19.11 5.94
N GLN A 299 -11.61 -19.97 5.22
CA GLN A 299 -10.18 -19.73 4.96
C GLN A 299 -9.92 -18.43 4.19
N THR A 300 -10.86 -18.01 3.33
CA THR A 300 -10.80 -16.72 2.62
C THR A 300 -11.21 -15.54 3.51
N PHE A 301 -12.17 -15.73 4.43
CA PHE A 301 -12.75 -14.65 5.27
C PHE A 301 -12.09 -14.50 6.66
N PHE A 302 -11.28 -15.45 7.17
CA PHE A 302 -10.68 -15.37 8.52
C PHE A 302 -9.37 -14.56 8.58
N SER A 303 -9.29 -13.45 7.85
CA SER A 303 -8.13 -12.54 7.88
C SER A 303 -8.51 -11.23 8.56
N ASN A 304 -8.11 -11.04 9.83
CA ASN A 304 -8.08 -9.71 10.41
C ASN A 304 -6.83 -9.01 9.88
N SER A 305 -6.97 -7.84 9.24
CA SER A 305 -5.80 -7.04 8.89
C SER A 305 -5.13 -6.51 10.16
N THR A 306 -3.81 -6.52 10.17
CA THR A 306 -2.97 -5.85 11.19
C THR A 306 -2.48 -4.48 10.69
N THR A 307 -2.91 -4.09 9.49
CA THR A 307 -2.45 -2.89 8.78
C THR A 307 -3.48 -1.78 8.83
N ASN A 308 -3.04 -0.55 8.59
CA ASN A 308 -3.88 0.63 8.46
C ASN A 308 -4.49 0.72 7.05
N GLN A 309 -5.25 -0.32 6.70
CA GLN A 309 -5.88 -0.41 5.40
C GLN A 309 -7.14 0.48 5.35
N PHE A 310 -8.01 0.37 6.36
CA PHE A 310 -9.24 1.15 6.49
C PHE A 310 -9.54 1.48 7.96
N THR A 311 -9.98 2.70 8.23
CA THR A 311 -10.35 3.15 9.59
C THR A 311 -11.83 2.93 9.93
N GLY A 312 -12.59 2.30 9.04
CA GLY A 312 -14.03 2.06 9.19
C GLY A 312 -14.91 3.18 8.65
N THR A 313 -14.34 4.31 8.20
CA THR A 313 -15.05 5.36 7.45
C THR A 313 -14.10 5.97 6.43
N LEU A 314 -14.55 6.12 5.19
CA LEU A 314 -13.74 6.75 4.15
C LEU A 314 -13.67 8.27 4.34
N ASP A 315 -12.47 8.82 4.52
CA ASP A 315 -12.19 10.26 4.57
C ASP A 315 -11.13 10.67 3.53
N VAL A 316 -11.56 10.83 2.28
CA VAL A 316 -10.71 11.31 1.18
C VAL A 316 -10.24 12.77 1.35
N ALA A 317 -10.86 13.53 2.27
CA ALA A 317 -10.51 14.93 2.49
C ALA A 317 -9.35 15.06 3.51
N ASN A 318 -9.28 14.16 4.48
CA ASN A 318 -8.20 14.07 5.47
C ASN A 318 -7.73 12.62 5.56
N PRO A 319 -6.97 12.14 4.56
CA PRO A 319 -6.65 10.73 4.47
C PRO A 319 -5.71 10.30 5.60
N THR A 320 -6.02 9.16 6.20
CA THR A 320 -5.21 8.57 7.28
C THR A 320 -4.96 7.08 7.13
N SER A 321 -5.68 6.39 6.24
CA SER A 321 -5.44 4.99 5.87
C SER A 321 -5.25 4.81 4.36
N ALA A 322 -4.79 3.64 3.93
CA ALA A 322 -4.57 3.35 2.52
C ALA A 322 -5.81 3.59 1.64
N PHE A 323 -6.99 3.13 2.08
CA PHE A 323 -8.23 3.32 1.34
C PHE A 323 -8.68 4.79 1.22
N ASP A 324 -8.34 5.64 2.19
CA ASP A 324 -8.64 7.08 2.09
C ASP A 324 -7.91 7.72 0.91
N TYR A 325 -6.67 7.29 0.67
CA TYR A 325 -5.93 7.70 -0.51
C TYR A 325 -6.47 7.07 -1.78
N MET A 326 -7.02 5.86 -1.73
CA MET A 326 -7.47 5.05 -2.88
C MET A 326 -8.97 5.21 -3.23
N GLY A 327 -9.58 6.35 -2.92
CA GLY A 327 -11.02 6.58 -3.11
C GLY A 327 -11.51 6.44 -4.57
N ASN A 328 -10.63 6.64 -5.57
CA ASN A 328 -10.96 6.53 -7.00
C ASN A 328 -10.61 5.15 -7.59
N THR A 329 -10.03 4.23 -6.81
CA THR A 329 -9.73 2.87 -7.28
C THR A 329 -11.02 2.12 -7.58
N THR A 330 -11.12 1.54 -8.76
CA THR A 330 -12.29 0.76 -9.16
C THR A 330 -12.17 -0.70 -8.69
N PHE A 331 -13.31 -1.38 -8.49
CA PHE A 331 -13.31 -2.81 -8.16
C PHE A 331 -12.66 -3.68 -9.24
N GLY A 332 -12.66 -3.24 -10.50
CA GLY A 332 -11.94 -3.89 -11.59
C GLY A 332 -10.43 -3.93 -11.37
N THR A 333 -9.84 -2.89 -10.75
CA THR A 333 -8.42 -2.89 -10.35
C THR A 333 -8.14 -3.98 -9.32
N PHE A 334 -9.07 -4.24 -8.40
CA PHE A 334 -8.90 -5.24 -7.35
C PHE A 334 -8.86 -6.69 -7.87
N ASP A 335 -9.25 -6.94 -9.13
CA ASP A 335 -9.15 -8.25 -9.78
C ASP A 335 -7.69 -8.73 -9.90
N ALA A 336 -6.79 -7.82 -10.28
CA ALA A 336 -5.34 -8.07 -10.34
C ALA A 336 -4.74 -8.26 -8.94
N PHE A 337 -5.40 -7.71 -7.93
CA PHE A 337 -4.98 -7.76 -6.53
C PHE A 337 -5.40 -9.04 -5.81
N ILE A 338 -6.31 -9.85 -6.36
CA ILE A 338 -6.80 -11.06 -5.68
C ILE A 338 -5.62 -11.98 -5.31
N GLY A 339 -5.45 -12.18 -4.00
CA GLY A 339 -4.39 -13.01 -3.44
C GLY A 339 -2.97 -12.46 -3.63
N MET A 340 -2.80 -11.18 -4.00
CA MET A 340 -1.50 -10.60 -4.28
C MET A 340 -0.50 -10.83 -3.14
N LYS A 341 0.76 -10.99 -3.52
CA LYS A 341 1.88 -11.13 -2.60
C LYS A 341 2.73 -9.87 -2.63
N THR A 342 3.58 -9.75 -1.63
CA THR A 342 4.65 -8.76 -1.59
C THR A 342 5.97 -9.46 -1.33
N ASP A 343 7.06 -8.88 -1.82
CA ASP A 343 8.42 -9.39 -1.64
C ASP A 343 9.39 -8.22 -1.51
N TYR A 344 10.33 -8.30 -0.56
CA TYR A 344 11.35 -7.28 -0.36
C TYR A 344 12.71 -7.89 -0.73
N ARG A 345 13.38 -7.33 -1.72
CA ARG A 345 14.63 -7.87 -2.28
C ARG A 345 15.73 -6.85 -2.17
N ASN A 346 16.83 -7.27 -1.58
CA ASN A 346 18.07 -6.52 -1.61
C ASN A 346 18.93 -7.01 -2.79
N VAL A 347 19.27 -6.11 -3.71
CA VAL A 347 19.94 -6.45 -4.99
C VAL A 347 21.31 -5.80 -5.17
N HIS A 348 21.85 -5.13 -4.15
CA HIS A 348 23.19 -4.54 -4.26
C HIS A 348 24.30 -5.58 -4.03
N ASP A 349 25.33 -5.57 -4.90
CA ASP A 349 26.53 -6.40 -4.74
C ASP A 349 27.58 -5.66 -3.91
N ASP A 350 27.79 -6.11 -2.67
CA ASP A 350 28.66 -5.45 -1.70
C ASP A 350 30.16 -5.69 -1.97
N GLU A 351 30.52 -6.71 -2.76
CA GLU A 351 31.91 -7.18 -2.81
C GLU A 351 32.72 -6.64 -4.01
N THR A 352 32.06 -6.11 -5.05
CA THR A 352 32.73 -5.71 -6.31
C THR A 352 32.69 -4.20 -6.59
N ASN A 353 31.83 -3.46 -5.90
CA ASN A 353 31.58 -2.04 -6.16
C ASN A 353 32.63 -1.13 -5.49
N GLN A 354 33.22 -0.22 -6.28
CA GLN A 354 34.27 0.70 -5.81
C GLN A 354 33.88 2.16 -6.05
N ASN A 355 34.19 3.00 -5.07
CA ASN A 355 34.09 4.44 -5.16
C ASN A 355 35.46 5.04 -5.49
N LEU A 356 35.46 6.05 -6.36
CA LEU A 356 36.66 6.76 -6.78
C LEU A 356 36.58 8.21 -6.33
N GLY A 357 37.61 8.66 -5.62
CA GLY A 357 37.70 10.02 -5.10
C GLY A 357 38.98 10.71 -5.54
N PHE A 358 38.87 12.01 -5.80
CA PHE A 358 39.96 12.93 -6.01
C PHE A 358 39.81 14.08 -5.01
N ARG A 359 40.91 14.45 -4.36
CA ARG A 359 40.96 15.59 -3.44
C ARG A 359 42.21 16.41 -3.69
N PHE A 360 42.02 17.72 -3.81
CA PHE A 360 43.07 18.72 -3.78
C PHE A 360 42.93 19.56 -2.51
N LYS A 361 44.06 19.87 -1.86
CA LYS A 361 44.11 20.78 -0.70
C LYS A 361 45.22 21.81 -0.91
N GLY A 362 44.97 23.04 -0.46
CA GLY A 362 45.97 24.10 -0.44
C GLY A 362 45.68 25.15 0.62
N SER A 363 46.59 26.10 0.75
CA SER A 363 46.45 27.25 1.63
C SER A 363 46.85 28.53 0.88
N THR A 364 46.16 29.63 1.14
CA THR A 364 46.53 30.95 0.61
C THR A 364 47.64 31.59 1.44
N GLU A 365 48.31 32.60 0.90
CA GLU A 365 49.29 33.40 1.67
C GLU A 365 48.66 34.10 2.87
N SER A 366 47.37 34.42 2.79
CA SER A 366 46.59 35.02 3.87
C SER A 366 46.15 34.04 4.95
N GLY A 367 46.56 32.76 4.88
CA GLY A 367 46.26 31.75 5.89
C GLY A 367 44.92 31.03 5.74
N THR A 368 44.20 31.22 4.64
CA THR A 368 42.95 30.48 4.36
C THR A 368 43.28 29.09 3.82
N ASN A 369 42.79 28.05 4.47
CA ASN A 369 42.87 26.68 3.96
C ASN A 369 41.68 26.39 3.07
N TYR A 370 41.87 25.61 2.01
CA TYR A 370 40.79 25.19 1.13
C TYR A 370 40.99 23.79 0.55
N SER A 371 39.89 23.17 0.15
CA SER A 371 39.91 21.91 -0.59
C SER A 371 38.91 21.89 -1.74
N LEU A 372 39.25 21.14 -2.78
CA LEU A 372 38.36 20.80 -3.89
C LEU A 372 38.33 19.28 -4.02
N ASN A 373 37.15 18.70 -4.13
CA ASN A 373 36.92 17.27 -4.12
C ASN A 373 36.04 16.89 -5.31
N TYR A 374 36.30 15.74 -5.90
CA TYR A 374 35.41 15.08 -6.84
C TYR A 374 35.29 13.61 -6.43
N ALA A 375 34.09 13.06 -6.40
CA ALA A 375 33.89 11.64 -6.16
C ALA A 375 32.88 11.07 -7.14
N TYR A 376 33.21 9.93 -7.73
CA TYR A 376 32.27 9.05 -8.41
C TYR A 376 32.05 7.86 -7.51
N ARG A 377 30.88 7.79 -6.89
CA ARG A 377 30.61 6.88 -5.76
C ARG A 377 29.20 6.35 -5.81
N TYR A 378 28.93 5.24 -5.15
CA TYR A 378 27.57 4.88 -4.81
C TYR A 378 27.06 5.83 -3.71
N ASP A 379 25.79 6.20 -3.81
CA ASP A 379 25.08 6.81 -2.71
C ASP A 379 25.03 5.80 -1.57
N GLY A 380 25.24 6.27 -0.35
CA GLY A 380 25.18 5.40 0.82
C GLY A 380 23.74 5.09 1.21
N ASN A 381 22.80 5.95 0.82
CA ASN A 381 21.39 5.72 1.10
C ASN A 381 20.78 4.82 0.00
N PRO A 382 20.22 3.66 0.38
CA PRO A 382 19.58 2.77 -0.58
C PRO A 382 18.33 3.40 -1.21
N VAL A 383 17.99 2.88 -2.39
CA VAL A 383 16.86 3.29 -3.20
C VAL A 383 15.92 2.09 -3.28
N VAL A 384 14.63 2.31 -3.04
CA VAL A 384 13.61 1.26 -3.13
C VAL A 384 12.72 1.53 -4.32
N ASP A 385 12.79 0.67 -5.33
CA ASP A 385 11.92 0.70 -6.51
C ASP A 385 10.83 -0.37 -6.40
N LEU A 386 9.69 -0.13 -7.06
CA LEU A 386 8.54 -1.04 -7.04
C LEU A 386 8.23 -1.55 -8.44
N HIS A 387 7.98 -2.86 -8.57
CA HIS A 387 7.47 -3.46 -9.81
C HIS A 387 6.58 -4.68 -9.54
N TRP A 388 5.78 -5.05 -10.53
CA TRP A 388 4.93 -6.24 -10.48
C TRP A 388 5.60 -7.43 -11.16
N GLU A 389 5.43 -8.62 -10.59
CA GLU A 389 5.84 -9.90 -11.18
C GLU A 389 4.68 -10.91 -11.17
N ASP A 390 4.68 -11.82 -12.14
CA ASP A 390 3.81 -12.99 -12.10
C ASP A 390 4.37 -14.11 -11.21
N SER A 391 3.66 -15.23 -11.10
CA SER A 391 4.08 -16.36 -10.27
C SER A 391 5.37 -17.07 -10.72
N THR A 392 5.86 -16.75 -11.92
CA THR A 392 7.11 -17.28 -12.47
C THR A 392 8.29 -16.33 -12.29
N GLY A 393 8.03 -15.09 -11.84
CA GLY A 393 9.03 -14.02 -11.67
C GLY A 393 9.17 -13.10 -12.88
N ASP A 394 8.33 -13.25 -13.90
CA ASP A 394 8.34 -12.36 -15.07
C ASP A 394 7.66 -11.02 -14.73
N THR A 395 8.29 -9.90 -15.10
CA THR A 395 7.75 -8.56 -14.86
C THR A 395 6.43 -8.32 -15.58
N LEU A 396 5.48 -7.69 -14.89
CA LEU A 396 4.18 -7.27 -15.39
C LEU A 396 4.13 -5.75 -15.55
N THR A 397 3.43 -5.29 -16.59
CA THR A 397 3.22 -3.87 -16.87
C THR A 397 1.83 -3.44 -16.41
N VAL A 398 1.75 -2.32 -15.69
CA VAL A 398 0.47 -1.69 -15.33
C VAL A 398 -0.06 -0.90 -16.52
N ASN A 399 -1.32 -1.16 -16.88
CA ASN A 399 -2.04 -0.42 -17.91
C ASN A 399 -3.33 0.17 -17.33
N LYS A 400 -3.81 1.23 -17.99
CA LYS A 400 -4.98 1.99 -17.57
C LYS A 400 -6.06 1.90 -18.62
N MET A 401 -7.29 1.65 -18.18
CA MET A 401 -8.51 1.74 -18.98
C MET A 401 -9.34 2.90 -18.42
N VAL A 402 -9.68 3.86 -19.28
CA VAL A 402 -10.55 4.99 -18.91
C VAL A 402 -11.94 4.71 -19.46
N SER A 403 -12.94 4.77 -18.60
CA SER A 403 -14.35 4.57 -18.97
C SER A 403 -15.15 5.84 -18.66
N SER A 404 -15.92 6.31 -19.64
CA SER A 404 -16.83 7.44 -19.47
C SER A 404 -18.14 6.97 -18.84
N MET A 405 -18.63 7.73 -17.87
CA MET A 405 -19.80 7.40 -17.04
C MET A 405 -20.85 8.51 -17.15
N ASP A 406 -22.12 8.15 -17.13
CA ASP A 406 -23.21 9.10 -17.03
C ASP A 406 -23.45 9.59 -15.58
N ALA A 407 -24.36 10.55 -15.40
CA ALA A 407 -24.70 11.11 -14.09
C ALA A 407 -25.38 10.10 -13.13
N LEU A 408 -25.88 9.00 -13.66
CA LEU A 408 -26.40 7.87 -12.89
C LEU A 408 -25.32 6.82 -12.65
N GLY A 409 -24.06 7.08 -13.01
CA GLY A 409 -22.93 6.17 -12.88
C GLY A 409 -23.07 4.89 -13.70
N GLN A 410 -23.78 4.93 -14.83
CA GLN A 410 -23.75 3.87 -15.83
C GLN A 410 -22.63 4.15 -16.83
N PRO A 411 -21.90 3.11 -17.27
CA PRO A 411 -20.94 3.25 -18.36
C PRO A 411 -21.64 3.75 -19.63
N LEU A 412 -21.00 4.67 -20.35
CA LEU A 412 -21.52 5.18 -21.62
C LEU A 412 -21.29 4.20 -22.77
N ASP A 413 -20.17 3.50 -22.78
CA ASP A 413 -19.77 2.49 -23.76
C ASP A 413 -19.07 1.39 -22.97
N PHE A 414 -19.81 0.31 -22.71
CA PHE A 414 -19.39 -0.77 -21.82
C PHE A 414 -18.59 -1.84 -22.57
N ASN A 415 -18.89 -2.05 -23.86
CA ASN A 415 -18.21 -3.04 -24.70
C ASN A 415 -16.93 -2.50 -25.38
N GLY A 416 -16.74 -1.18 -25.37
CA GLY A 416 -15.59 -0.47 -25.94
C GLY A 416 -15.59 -0.38 -27.46
N ASP A 417 -16.75 -0.51 -28.12
CA ASP A 417 -16.89 -0.51 -29.57
C ASP A 417 -17.05 0.89 -30.19
N GLY A 418 -17.12 1.93 -29.35
CA GLY A 418 -17.29 3.33 -29.74
C GLY A 418 -18.74 3.75 -29.99
N VAL A 419 -19.72 2.88 -29.69
CA VAL A 419 -21.15 3.16 -29.68
C VAL A 419 -21.61 3.37 -28.23
N ALA A 420 -22.46 4.36 -28.00
CA ALA A 420 -22.97 4.62 -26.66
C ALA A 420 -24.11 3.66 -26.32
N ASP A 421 -23.92 2.84 -25.29
CA ASP A 421 -24.92 1.95 -24.67
C ASP A 421 -25.89 2.74 -23.77
N SER A 422 -25.43 3.84 -23.17
CA SER A 422 -26.29 4.73 -22.36
C SER A 422 -26.85 5.91 -23.18
N PRO A 423 -28.15 6.23 -23.05
CA PRO A 423 -28.76 7.39 -23.70
C PRO A 423 -28.42 8.72 -23.02
N ASN A 424 -27.73 8.70 -21.88
CA ASN A 424 -27.40 9.88 -21.08
C ASN A 424 -26.05 10.50 -21.50
N PRO A 425 -25.83 11.82 -21.31
CA PRO A 425 -24.53 12.44 -21.58
C PRO A 425 -23.47 12.04 -20.55
N GLU A 426 -22.20 12.19 -20.95
CA GLU A 426 -21.04 12.00 -20.06
C GLU A 426 -21.07 12.98 -18.90
N ALA A 427 -20.86 12.47 -17.69
CA ALA A 427 -20.78 13.26 -16.47
C ALA A 427 -19.40 13.22 -15.84
N TYR A 428 -18.73 12.07 -15.85
CA TYR A 428 -17.38 11.87 -15.30
C TYR A 428 -16.70 10.65 -15.91
N THR A 429 -15.40 10.47 -15.65
CA THR A 429 -14.64 9.29 -16.05
C THR A 429 -14.16 8.49 -14.83
N VAL A 430 -13.93 7.20 -15.02
CA VAL A 430 -13.28 6.31 -14.04
C VAL A 430 -12.09 5.62 -14.69
N THR A 431 -11.06 5.33 -13.91
CA THR A 431 -9.85 4.65 -14.38
C THR A 431 -9.71 3.30 -13.69
N THR A 432 -9.65 2.24 -14.48
CA THR A 432 -9.41 0.87 -14.01
C THR A 432 -8.02 0.42 -14.42
N LEU A 433 -7.27 -0.21 -13.50
CA LEU A 433 -5.96 -0.75 -13.77
C LEU A 433 -6.05 -2.24 -14.11
N PHE A 434 -5.16 -2.71 -14.98
CA PHE A 434 -4.94 -4.13 -15.22
C PHE A 434 -3.47 -4.36 -15.55
N LEU A 435 -3.02 -5.59 -15.36
CA LEU A 435 -1.65 -6.00 -15.60
C LEU A 435 -1.54 -6.72 -16.95
N THR A 436 -0.45 -6.51 -17.68
CA THR A 436 -0.13 -7.26 -18.89
C THR A 436 1.23 -7.92 -18.79
N LYS A 437 1.35 -9.08 -19.43
CA LYS A 437 2.63 -9.77 -19.61
C LYS A 437 3.46 -9.12 -20.70
N SER A 438 4.73 -9.49 -20.77
CA SER A 438 5.68 -9.02 -21.79
C SER A 438 5.27 -9.36 -23.23
N ASP A 439 4.45 -10.39 -23.44
CA ASP A 439 3.89 -10.76 -24.74
C ASP A 439 2.62 -9.96 -25.13
N GLY A 440 2.19 -9.02 -24.28
CA GLY A 440 1.01 -8.18 -24.48
C GLY A 440 -0.32 -8.81 -24.04
N SER A 441 -0.31 -10.06 -23.55
CA SER A 441 -1.52 -10.68 -23.00
C SER A 441 -1.90 -10.10 -21.63
N VAL A 442 -3.21 -10.02 -21.34
CA VAL A 442 -3.70 -9.59 -20.02
C VAL A 442 -3.35 -10.66 -18.98
N PHE A 443 -2.76 -10.24 -17.87
CA PHE A 443 -2.52 -11.08 -16.72
C PHE A 443 -3.83 -11.35 -15.97
N SER A 444 -4.03 -12.59 -15.54
CA SER A 444 -5.16 -12.99 -14.71
C SER A 444 -4.65 -13.68 -13.44
N SER A 445 -5.17 -13.25 -12.30
CA SER A 445 -4.94 -13.87 -11.00
C SER A 445 -5.60 -15.25 -10.86
N GLN A 446 -6.49 -15.62 -11.80
CA GLN A 446 -7.31 -16.83 -11.76
C GLN A 446 -8.01 -17.00 -10.40
N SER A 447 -8.70 -15.95 -9.96
CA SER A 447 -9.36 -15.90 -8.64
C SER A 447 -8.41 -16.20 -7.47
N GLY A 448 -7.13 -15.80 -7.59
CA GLY A 448 -6.10 -15.99 -6.58
C GLY A 448 -5.29 -17.28 -6.71
N ALA A 449 -5.57 -18.15 -7.69
CA ALA A 449 -4.75 -19.34 -7.95
C ALA A 449 -3.37 -19.01 -8.55
N ASN A 450 -3.26 -17.86 -9.22
CA ASN A 450 -2.05 -17.35 -9.85
C ASN A 450 -1.80 -15.88 -9.46
N PRO A 451 -1.56 -15.56 -8.18
CA PRO A 451 -1.49 -14.19 -7.72
C PRO A 451 -0.26 -13.45 -8.25
N ALA A 452 -0.38 -12.14 -8.49
CA ALA A 452 0.75 -11.26 -8.77
C ALA A 452 1.56 -10.98 -7.49
N THR A 453 2.82 -10.60 -7.66
CA THR A 453 3.70 -10.18 -6.56
C THR A 453 4.15 -8.74 -6.80
N LEU A 454 3.91 -7.85 -5.83
CA LEU A 454 4.52 -6.51 -5.81
C LEU A 454 5.88 -6.60 -5.12
N VAL A 455 6.94 -6.34 -5.89
CA VAL A 455 8.32 -6.45 -5.42
C VAL A 455 8.84 -5.06 -5.05
N PHE A 456 9.46 -4.96 -3.89
CA PHE A 456 10.22 -3.80 -3.41
C PHE A 456 11.70 -4.14 -3.56
N GLU A 457 12.37 -3.47 -4.49
CA GLU A 457 13.77 -3.72 -4.83
C GLU A 457 14.67 -2.65 -4.25
N GLU A 458 15.47 -3.02 -3.24
CA GLU A 458 16.46 -2.17 -2.60
C GLU A 458 17.80 -2.26 -3.34
N SER A 459 18.26 -1.13 -3.88
CA SER A 459 19.50 -1.03 -4.65
C SER A 459 20.34 0.19 -4.25
N LEU A 460 21.61 0.22 -4.69
CA LEU A 460 22.47 1.39 -4.54
C LEU A 460 22.58 2.14 -5.87
N ASN A 461 22.37 3.46 -5.82
CA ASN A 461 22.47 4.32 -6.98
C ASN A 461 23.86 4.98 -7.09
N GLN A 462 24.37 5.15 -8.31
CA GLN A 462 25.68 5.74 -8.54
C GLN A 462 25.57 7.26 -8.77
N VAL A 463 26.35 8.04 -8.02
CA VAL A 463 26.32 9.51 -8.01
C VAL A 463 27.68 10.13 -8.28
N SER A 464 27.67 11.36 -8.79
CA SER A 464 28.86 12.20 -8.92
C SER A 464 28.79 13.39 -7.97
N THR A 465 29.75 13.51 -7.05
CA THR A 465 29.81 14.61 -6.09
C THR A 465 30.97 15.54 -6.42
N LEU A 466 30.69 16.84 -6.59
CA LEU A 466 31.70 17.90 -6.56
C LEU A 466 31.65 18.58 -5.19
N GLY A 467 32.77 18.62 -4.47
CA GLY A 467 32.85 19.21 -3.14
C GLY A 467 33.87 20.34 -3.08
N ALA A 468 33.60 21.35 -2.26
CA ALA A 468 34.56 22.40 -1.93
C ALA A 468 34.48 22.73 -0.43
N SER A 469 35.60 23.10 0.17
CA SER A 469 35.59 23.62 1.53
C SER A 469 36.67 24.67 1.76
N PHE A 470 36.46 25.53 2.75
CA PHE A 470 37.46 26.47 3.22
C PHE A 470 37.33 26.74 4.72
N ASP A 471 38.43 27.14 5.35
CA ASP A 471 38.45 27.73 6.69
C ASP A 471 39.44 28.89 6.74
N THR A 472 39.06 29.96 7.45
CA THR A 472 39.89 31.15 7.60
C THR A 472 39.76 31.74 9.00
N ALA A 473 40.89 32.09 9.60
CA ALA A 473 40.92 32.84 10.85
C ALA A 473 40.92 34.34 10.55
N LEU A 474 40.05 35.11 11.20
CA LEU A 474 39.98 36.55 11.01
C LEU A 474 40.96 37.27 11.95
N ASP A 475 42.05 37.78 11.38
CA ASP A 475 43.00 38.62 12.10
C ASP A 475 42.43 40.03 12.37
N GLY A 476 42.69 40.58 13.56
CA GLY A 476 42.32 41.95 13.95
C GLY A 476 40.93 42.12 14.57
N THR A 477 40.20 41.02 14.80
CA THR A 477 38.96 41.02 15.57
C THR A 477 39.27 40.99 17.07
N SER A 478 38.42 41.59 17.92
CA SER A 478 38.61 41.58 19.38
C SER A 478 38.33 40.21 20.02
N ILE A 479 37.76 39.28 19.25
CA ILE A 479 37.37 37.93 19.64
C ILE A 479 37.94 36.98 18.60
N PRO A 480 38.78 35.98 18.97
CA PRO A 480 39.27 34.99 18.02
C PRO A 480 38.10 34.34 17.27
N THR A 481 38.07 34.56 15.95
CA THR A 481 36.97 34.19 15.07
C THR A 481 37.49 33.35 13.92
N VAL A 482 36.85 32.21 13.67
CA VAL A 482 37.10 31.35 12.50
C VAL A 482 35.81 31.22 11.70
N ILE A 483 35.91 31.37 10.38
CA ILE A 483 34.80 31.12 9.45
C ILE A 483 35.13 29.86 8.67
N ARG A 484 34.14 28.98 8.51
CA ARG A 484 34.24 27.75 7.72
C ARG A 484 33.10 27.67 6.73
N GLY A 485 33.39 27.13 5.55
CA GLY A 485 32.39 26.84 4.54
C GLY A 485 32.64 25.48 3.93
N GLU A 486 31.58 24.71 3.73
CA GLU A 486 31.58 23.44 3.01
C GLU A 486 30.44 23.45 2.00
N PHE A 487 30.70 22.94 0.80
CA PHE A 487 29.76 22.90 -0.30
C PHE A 487 29.86 21.55 -0.98
N SER A 488 28.73 20.98 -1.38
CA SER A 488 28.66 19.82 -2.25
C SER A 488 27.58 19.98 -3.29
N TYR A 489 27.86 19.49 -4.50
CA TYR A 489 26.89 19.35 -5.58
C TYR A 489 26.89 17.88 -5.97
N ASP A 490 25.80 17.20 -5.66
CA ASP A 490 25.57 15.79 -5.96
C ASP A 490 24.69 15.71 -7.22
N VAL A 491 25.17 15.01 -8.24
CA VAL A 491 24.48 14.81 -9.52
C VAL A 491 23.98 13.39 -9.62
N GLY A 492 22.71 13.25 -10.02
CA GLY A 492 22.05 11.97 -10.25
C GLY A 492 21.84 11.16 -8.97
N THR A 493 21.58 11.82 -7.83
CA THR A 493 21.05 11.12 -6.64
C THR A 493 19.57 10.79 -6.89
N LYS A 494 18.91 10.15 -5.92
CA LYS A 494 17.50 9.76 -6.00
C LYS A 494 16.69 10.46 -4.92
N GLN A 495 15.46 10.83 -5.27
CA GLN A 495 14.48 11.42 -4.36
C GLN A 495 13.16 10.67 -4.44
N PRO A 496 12.42 10.52 -3.33
CA PRO A 496 11.07 9.97 -3.37
C PRO A 496 10.11 11.00 -3.99
N VAL A 497 9.31 10.56 -4.95
CA VAL A 497 8.23 11.33 -5.57
C VAL A 497 6.92 10.61 -5.27
N ILE A 498 6.01 11.35 -4.64
CA ILE A 498 4.66 10.89 -4.33
C ILE A 498 3.72 11.44 -5.39
N ASN A 499 2.94 10.56 -6.01
CA ASN A 499 1.87 10.92 -6.93
C ASN A 499 0.52 10.44 -6.40
N LEU A 500 -0.23 11.35 -5.78
CA LEU A 500 -1.54 11.13 -5.20
C LEU A 500 -2.62 10.86 -6.27
N ASP A 501 -2.45 11.27 -7.52
CA ASP A 501 -3.36 10.89 -8.61
C ASP A 501 -3.26 9.40 -8.91
N GLU A 502 -2.04 8.89 -9.05
CA GLU A 502 -1.76 7.46 -9.24
C GLU A 502 -2.16 6.65 -8.00
N LEU A 503 -1.87 7.16 -6.80
CA LEU A 503 -2.29 6.52 -5.56
C LEU A 503 -3.81 6.42 -5.49
N SER A 504 -4.52 7.45 -5.94
CA SER A 504 -5.99 7.48 -5.90
C SER A 504 -6.69 6.41 -6.73
N ILE A 505 -6.02 5.91 -7.76
CA ILE A 505 -6.52 4.83 -8.61
C ILE A 505 -5.87 3.48 -8.28
N GLY A 506 -4.98 3.43 -7.27
CA GLY A 506 -4.30 2.22 -6.80
C GLY A 506 -3.04 1.84 -7.59
N ASN A 507 -2.47 2.76 -8.37
CA ASN A 507 -1.25 2.49 -9.15
C ASN A 507 0.01 2.72 -8.30
N LEU A 508 0.32 1.77 -7.42
CA LEU A 508 1.40 1.91 -6.44
C LEU A 508 2.80 2.15 -7.06
N THR A 509 3.10 1.54 -8.21
CA THR A 509 4.42 1.65 -8.86
C THR A 509 4.70 3.02 -9.47
N GLU A 510 3.66 3.78 -9.81
CA GLU A 510 3.80 5.18 -10.26
C GLU A 510 3.44 6.20 -9.16
N ALA A 511 2.73 5.76 -8.12
CA ALA A 511 2.41 6.58 -6.95
C ALA A 511 3.61 6.79 -6.02
N LEU A 512 4.45 5.77 -5.86
CA LEU A 512 5.58 5.74 -4.95
C LEU A 512 6.83 5.44 -5.78
N LYS A 513 7.49 6.48 -6.30
CA LYS A 513 8.56 6.33 -7.28
C LYS A 513 9.82 7.09 -6.85
N MET A 514 10.97 6.48 -7.08
CA MET A 514 12.25 7.17 -6.91
C MET A 514 12.66 7.83 -8.23
N GLU A 515 12.76 9.15 -8.24
CA GLU A 515 13.19 9.92 -9.41
C GLU A 515 14.60 10.48 -9.24
N ASP A 516 15.26 10.80 -10.36
CA ASP A 516 16.56 11.45 -10.34
C ASP A 516 16.47 12.84 -9.71
N ALA A 517 17.52 13.22 -8.99
CA ALA A 517 17.66 14.55 -8.42
C ALA A 517 19.11 15.01 -8.40
N ASP A 518 19.29 16.30 -8.59
CA ASP A 518 20.52 17.03 -8.35
C ASP A 518 20.40 17.86 -7.07
N MET A 519 21.32 17.65 -6.13
CA MET A 519 21.28 18.30 -4.82
C MET A 519 22.49 19.22 -4.64
N PHE A 520 22.23 20.48 -4.29
CA PHE A 520 23.28 21.40 -3.84
C PHE A 520 23.17 21.61 -2.33
N LYS A 521 24.20 21.24 -1.59
CA LYS A 521 24.23 21.32 -0.13
C LYS A 521 25.36 22.23 0.31
N TYR A 522 25.14 23.02 1.34
CA TYR A 522 26.23 23.79 1.93
C TYR A 522 26.08 23.97 3.44
N VAL A 523 27.22 24.19 4.08
CA VAL A 523 27.34 24.52 5.50
C VAL A 523 28.20 25.77 5.63
N LEU A 524 27.70 26.77 6.34
CA LEU A 524 28.46 27.96 6.73
C LEU A 524 28.55 28.03 8.25
N GLY A 525 29.76 27.95 8.78
CA GLY A 525 30.05 27.95 10.21
C GLY A 525 30.84 29.17 10.65
N VAL A 526 30.53 29.67 11.85
CA VAL A 526 31.34 30.67 12.55
C VAL A 526 31.65 30.17 13.95
N ASP A 527 32.92 30.15 14.30
CA ASP A 527 33.40 29.79 15.63
C ASP A 527 34.05 30.98 16.32
N LEU A 528 33.64 31.21 17.56
CA LEU A 528 34.13 32.27 18.42
C LEU A 528 34.72 31.67 19.69
N THR A 529 35.87 32.17 20.12
CA THR A 529 36.40 31.86 21.46
C THR A 529 36.22 33.04 22.40
N VAL A 530 35.34 32.91 23.38
CA VAL A 530 34.97 33.97 24.33
C VAL A 530 35.14 33.52 25.78
N ALA A 531 34.95 34.44 26.73
CA ALA A 531 34.85 34.18 28.17
C ALA A 531 35.92 33.22 28.74
N THR A 532 37.18 33.37 28.31
CA THR A 532 38.32 32.50 28.63
C THR A 532 38.00 31.02 28.35
N ASN A 533 38.33 30.57 27.14
CA ASN A 533 38.22 29.18 26.65
C ASN A 533 36.79 28.65 26.47
N MET A 534 35.77 29.50 26.30
CA MET A 534 34.45 29.05 25.85
C MET A 534 34.36 29.12 24.33
N LEU A 535 34.11 27.99 23.69
CA LEU A 535 33.80 27.89 22.27
C LEU A 535 32.31 28.15 22.07
N VAL A 536 31.99 29.04 21.14
CA VAL A 536 30.64 29.25 20.60
C VAL A 536 30.74 28.97 19.11
N SER A 537 29.98 28.01 18.60
CA SER A 537 29.94 27.64 17.20
C SER A 537 28.52 27.73 16.69
N THR A 538 28.32 28.40 15.55
CA THR A 538 27.02 28.51 14.90
C THR A 538 27.14 28.06 13.46
N GLN A 539 26.23 27.20 13.00
CA GLN A 539 26.22 26.73 11.62
C GLN A 539 24.85 26.95 10.98
N LEU A 540 24.87 27.41 9.74
CA LEU A 540 23.74 27.35 8.82
C LEU A 540 24.02 26.21 7.84
N ILE A 541 23.09 25.27 7.73
CA ILE A 541 23.14 24.13 6.82
C ILE A 541 21.93 24.24 5.91
N GLN A 542 22.13 24.15 4.60
CA GLN A 542 21.01 24.13 3.66
C GLN A 542 21.20 23.08 2.58
N PHE A 543 20.13 22.36 2.28
CA PHE A 543 20.03 21.43 1.16
C PHE A 543 19.05 22.00 0.14
N TYR A 544 19.54 22.28 -1.06
CA TYR A 544 18.76 22.71 -2.21
C TYR A 544 18.53 21.51 -3.10
N ASN A 545 17.27 21.17 -3.31
CA ASN A 545 16.87 20.22 -4.33
C ASN A 545 16.63 20.97 -5.64
N LEU A 546 17.53 20.81 -6.61
CA LEU A 546 17.46 21.53 -7.88
C LEU A 546 16.42 20.94 -8.83
N ASP A 547 16.01 19.69 -8.60
CA ASP A 547 14.98 18.96 -9.34
C ASP A 547 13.75 18.73 -8.46
N TYR A 548 13.44 19.68 -7.59
CA TYR A 548 12.25 19.63 -6.75
C TYR A 548 10.97 19.64 -7.60
N ILE A 549 10.04 18.74 -7.27
CA ILE A 549 8.78 18.59 -7.97
C ILE A 549 7.64 19.07 -7.07
N ASP A 550 6.77 19.91 -7.62
CA ASP A 550 5.52 20.35 -7.01
C ASP A 550 4.47 20.68 -8.07
N GLU A 551 3.71 19.66 -8.46
CA GLU A 551 2.65 19.72 -9.46
C GLU A 551 1.29 19.64 -8.74
N ASP A 552 0.67 20.81 -8.54
CA ASP A 552 -0.66 21.00 -7.95
C ASP A 552 -0.88 20.33 -6.58
N ASN A 553 0.19 20.12 -5.79
CA ASN A 553 0.17 19.31 -4.54
C ASN A 553 -0.38 17.88 -4.73
N ARG A 554 -0.34 17.35 -5.96
CA ARG A 554 -0.78 15.98 -6.28
C ARG A 554 0.38 15.11 -6.71
N ARG A 555 1.38 15.67 -7.41
CA ARG A 555 2.67 15.02 -7.62
C ARG A 555 3.79 15.90 -7.07
N TYR A 556 4.55 15.39 -6.11
CA TYR A 556 5.58 16.19 -5.43
C TYR A 556 6.72 15.34 -4.87
N THR A 557 7.86 16.00 -4.62
CA THR A 557 8.96 15.41 -3.86
C THR A 557 8.53 15.19 -2.40
N GLY A 558 8.49 13.93 -1.96
CA GLY A 558 8.18 13.57 -0.58
C GLY A 558 9.35 13.85 0.36
N ASP A 559 9.06 14.12 1.64
CA ASP A 559 10.12 14.10 2.65
C ASP A 559 10.36 12.66 3.11
N PHE A 560 11.49 12.09 2.74
CA PHE A 560 11.85 10.72 3.10
C PHE A 560 11.82 10.46 4.62
N SER A 561 12.07 11.48 5.44
CA SER A 561 12.15 11.30 6.89
C SER A 561 10.78 11.32 7.57
N SER A 562 9.82 12.08 7.03
CA SER A 562 8.52 12.31 7.64
C SER A 562 7.32 11.78 6.85
N MET A 563 7.42 11.49 5.54
CA MET A 563 6.28 11.06 4.71
C MET A 563 5.58 9.84 5.31
N HIS A 564 4.25 9.95 5.51
CA HIS A 564 3.45 8.90 6.15
C HIS A 564 1.96 8.97 5.79
N LEU A 565 1.28 7.82 5.77
CA LEU A 565 -0.16 7.75 5.52
C LEU A 565 -0.98 8.62 6.49
N THR A 566 -0.55 8.75 7.74
CA THR A 566 -1.29 9.49 8.76
C THR A 566 -1.01 11.00 8.76
N ASN A 567 -0.09 11.50 7.92
CA ASN A 567 0.24 12.92 7.85
C ASN A 567 0.06 13.52 6.46
N GLY A 568 -0.74 12.89 5.59
CA GLY A 568 -0.95 13.45 4.25
C GLY A 568 0.15 13.09 3.26
N MET A 569 1.06 12.16 3.61
CA MET A 569 2.28 11.87 2.86
C MET A 569 3.15 13.11 2.73
N ASN A 570 3.61 13.66 3.87
CA ASN A 570 4.37 14.92 3.92
C ASN A 570 5.32 15.15 2.73
N LYS A 571 5.18 16.34 2.16
CA LYS A 571 6.03 16.86 1.11
C LYS A 571 7.31 17.43 1.72
N GLY A 572 8.44 17.25 1.06
CA GLY A 572 9.69 17.87 1.47
C GLY A 572 9.81 19.31 1.00
N ASP A 573 10.81 20.03 1.51
CA ASP A 573 11.09 21.40 1.07
C ASP A 573 12.10 21.44 -0.10
N GLU A 574 11.91 22.39 -1.02
CA GLU A 574 12.89 22.70 -2.08
C GLU A 574 14.23 23.13 -1.46
N VAL A 575 14.16 23.83 -0.32
CA VAL A 575 15.31 24.29 0.46
C VAL A 575 15.15 23.92 1.93
N GLU A 576 15.70 22.78 2.29
CA GLU A 576 15.73 22.33 3.68
C GLU A 576 16.83 23.07 4.45
N THR A 577 16.52 23.60 5.64
CA THR A 577 17.39 24.52 6.39
C THR A 577 17.53 24.12 7.86
N PHE A 578 18.76 23.82 8.26
CA PHE A 578 19.11 23.58 9.65
C PHE A 578 19.99 24.70 10.20
N VAL A 579 19.77 25.05 11.46
CA VAL A 579 20.66 25.91 12.23
C VAL A 579 21.14 25.17 13.46
N SER A 580 22.45 25.03 13.60
CA SER A 580 23.07 24.47 14.80
C SER A 580 23.73 25.57 15.63
N PHE A 581 23.58 25.47 16.95
CA PHE A 581 24.23 26.34 17.93
C PHE A 581 24.89 25.47 18.99
N PHE A 582 26.22 25.55 19.06
CA PHE A 582 27.03 24.73 19.97
C PHE A 582 27.83 25.59 20.93
N LEU A 583 27.79 25.23 22.21
CA LEU A 583 28.57 25.80 23.28
C LEU A 583 29.43 24.71 23.90
N SER A 584 30.72 24.99 24.10
CA SER A 584 31.59 24.12 24.90
C SER A 584 32.48 24.97 25.78
N LYS A 585 32.50 24.67 27.08
CA LYS A 585 33.39 25.35 28.02
C LYS A 585 33.97 24.35 29.01
N PRO A 586 35.30 24.28 29.10
CA PRO A 586 35.92 23.53 30.16
C PRO A 586 35.98 24.36 31.46
N PHE A 587 35.96 23.68 32.60
CA PHE A 587 35.92 24.30 33.92
C PHE A 587 36.63 23.45 34.99
N GLY A 588 36.74 24.00 36.19
CA GLY A 588 37.46 23.39 37.32
C GLY A 588 38.95 23.73 37.36
N PRO A 589 39.64 23.38 38.46
CA PRO A 589 41.10 23.43 38.53
C PRO A 589 41.68 22.63 37.36
N ASP A 590 42.68 23.19 36.68
CA ASP A 590 43.38 22.54 35.57
C ASP A 590 42.50 22.10 34.39
N VAL A 591 41.30 22.69 34.21
CA VAL A 591 40.47 22.50 33.00
C VAL A 591 39.95 21.05 32.87
N GLN A 592 39.82 20.36 34.02
CA GLN A 592 39.54 18.91 34.11
C GLN A 592 38.09 18.50 33.81
N HIS A 593 37.15 19.44 33.79
CA HIS A 593 35.73 19.18 33.51
C HIS A 593 35.26 19.94 32.27
N ARG A 594 34.14 19.52 31.69
CA ARG A 594 33.56 20.20 30.52
C ARG A 594 32.05 20.14 30.57
N TRP A 595 31.40 21.23 30.17
CA TRP A 595 30.00 21.16 29.78
C TRP A 595 29.88 21.52 28.30
N ASN A 596 28.94 20.86 27.64
CA ASN A 596 28.60 21.11 26.26
C ASN A 596 27.09 21.31 26.14
N ASN A 597 26.69 22.14 25.18
CA ASN A 597 25.30 22.23 24.77
C ASN A 597 25.23 22.36 23.26
N ILE A 598 24.42 21.53 22.62
CA ILE A 598 24.03 21.70 21.23
C ILE A 598 22.52 21.93 21.15
N ILE A 599 22.14 22.89 20.31
CA ILE A 599 20.77 23.12 19.88
C ILE A 599 20.78 22.99 18.36
N ILE A 600 19.83 22.24 17.82
CA ILE A 600 19.56 22.16 16.39
C ILE A 600 18.12 22.59 16.16
N TRP A 601 17.93 23.45 15.17
CA TRP A 601 16.63 23.89 14.68
C TRP A 601 16.49 23.54 13.21
N GLU A 602 15.27 23.20 12.81
CA GLU A 602 14.83 22.86 11.46
C GLU A 602 13.70 23.80 11.03
N ASN A 603 13.70 24.24 9.76
CA ASN A 603 12.70 25.13 9.14
C ASN A 603 11.26 24.65 9.36
N GLU A 604 11.03 23.34 9.38
CA GLU A 604 9.72 22.71 9.59
C GLU A 604 9.23 22.80 11.04
N GLY A 605 10.03 23.34 11.96
CA GLY A 605 9.62 23.61 13.35
C GLY A 605 10.10 22.59 14.38
N GLY A 606 11.01 21.68 14.00
CA GLY A 606 11.69 20.77 14.91
C GLY A 606 12.81 21.44 15.69
N TYR A 607 12.91 21.12 16.99
CA TYR A 607 13.98 21.61 17.86
C TYR A 607 14.53 20.48 18.73
N TRP A 608 15.84 20.27 18.66
CA TRP A 608 16.52 19.31 19.50
C TRP A 608 17.61 19.99 20.34
N ASN A 609 17.62 19.70 21.64
CA ASN A 609 18.64 20.16 22.57
C ASN A 609 19.29 18.98 23.27
N ARG A 610 20.61 18.98 23.30
CA ARG A 610 21.41 18.10 24.14
C ARG A 610 22.35 18.91 25.00
N PHE A 611 22.21 18.75 26.31
CA PHE A 611 23.10 19.34 27.31
C PHE A 611 23.82 18.22 28.04
N ASP A 612 25.15 18.28 28.09
CA ASP A 612 25.95 17.33 28.85
C ASP A 612 27.01 18.01 29.71
N VAL A 613 27.31 17.35 30.83
CA VAL A 613 28.40 17.72 31.74
C VAL A 613 29.25 16.49 31.98
N GLU A 614 30.53 16.61 31.67
CA GLU A 614 31.58 15.66 31.98
C GLU A 614 32.38 16.14 33.19
N TYR A 615 32.43 15.30 34.23
CA TYR A 615 33.12 15.57 35.48
C TYR A 615 34.15 14.49 35.78
N SER A 616 35.43 14.82 35.57
CA SER A 616 36.56 14.00 36.01
C SER A 616 36.73 14.04 37.53
N PHE A 617 36.54 12.91 38.22
CA PHE A 617 36.77 12.80 39.66
C PHE A 617 38.27 12.64 39.98
N ASN A 618 39.00 11.97 39.09
CA ASN A 618 40.46 11.80 39.08
C ASN A 618 40.90 11.40 37.66
N ASP A 619 42.18 11.08 37.45
CA ASP A 619 42.77 10.73 36.14
C ASP A 619 42.14 9.47 35.50
N GLU A 620 41.48 8.63 36.28
CA GLU A 620 40.94 7.33 35.86
C GLU A 620 39.41 7.29 35.85
N MET A 621 38.72 8.25 36.49
CA MET A 621 37.27 8.21 36.70
C MET A 621 36.59 9.46 36.17
N VAL A 622 35.65 9.27 35.25
CA VAL A 622 34.85 10.33 34.66
C VAL A 622 33.37 10.01 34.80
N GLY A 623 32.59 10.92 35.37
CA GLY A 623 31.14 10.86 35.38
C GLY A 623 30.55 11.78 34.32
N THR A 624 29.46 11.36 33.68
CA THR A 624 28.72 12.21 32.75
C THR A 624 27.25 12.28 33.15
N ILE A 625 26.65 13.46 32.98
CA ILE A 625 25.21 13.66 33.04
C ILE A 625 24.82 14.27 31.70
N GLU A 626 23.81 13.70 31.06
CA GLU A 626 23.31 14.14 29.76
C GLU A 626 21.79 14.29 29.81
N TYR A 627 21.30 15.40 29.28
CA TYR A 627 19.88 15.69 29.11
C TYR A 627 19.60 15.93 27.63
N ASN A 628 18.70 15.13 27.06
CA ASN A 628 18.23 15.26 25.69
C ASN A 628 16.76 15.65 25.71
N LYS A 629 16.38 16.68 24.97
CA LYS A 629 14.97 17.04 24.81
C LYS A 629 14.71 17.51 23.39
N TYR A 630 13.65 16.96 22.82
CA TYR A 630 13.04 17.48 21.61
C TYR A 630 11.78 18.28 21.95
N TRP A 631 11.42 19.24 21.11
CA TRP A 631 10.11 19.89 21.09
C TRP A 631 9.85 20.42 19.68
N GLY A 632 8.59 20.59 19.31
CA GLY A 632 8.23 21.04 17.96
C GLY A 632 7.27 20.09 17.28
N ASP A 633 7.25 20.12 15.96
CA ASP A 633 6.47 19.18 15.13
C ASP A 633 7.15 17.81 15.10
N GLU A 634 6.39 16.71 15.22
CA GLU A 634 6.93 15.35 15.16
C GLU A 634 7.04 14.80 13.73
N ASN A 635 6.62 15.57 12.72
CA ASN A 635 6.71 15.23 11.31
C ASN A 635 7.84 16.00 10.60
N THR A 636 9.03 15.99 11.19
CA THR A 636 10.24 16.58 10.61
C THR A 636 11.39 15.57 10.66
N THR A 637 12.54 15.90 10.05
CA THR A 637 13.75 15.05 10.06
C THR A 637 14.16 14.64 11.47
N PHE A 638 14.01 15.55 12.44
CA PHE A 638 14.35 15.30 13.84
C PHE A 638 13.14 14.93 14.72
N GLY A 639 11.92 14.88 14.18
CA GLY A 639 10.68 14.58 14.91
C GLY A 639 10.74 13.27 15.71
N GLN A 640 11.47 12.28 15.18
CA GLN A 640 11.74 11.01 15.85
C GLN A 640 12.42 11.14 17.24
N PHE A 641 13.06 12.26 17.53
CA PHE A 641 13.71 12.50 18.83
C PHE A 641 12.72 12.87 19.94
N GLU A 642 11.44 13.14 19.66
CA GLU A 642 10.44 13.35 20.73
C GLU A 642 10.36 12.15 21.66
N ALA A 643 10.32 10.94 21.08
CA ALA A 643 10.34 9.68 21.82
C ALA A 643 11.67 9.42 22.57
N SER A 644 12.76 10.11 22.21
CA SER A 644 14.10 9.99 22.81
C SER A 644 14.40 11.04 23.89
N SER A 645 13.43 11.89 24.23
CA SER A 645 13.62 12.89 25.28
C SER A 645 13.90 12.23 26.64
N ASN A 646 15.14 12.33 27.14
CA ASN A 646 15.61 11.55 28.27
C ASN A 646 16.69 12.25 29.12
N LEU A 647 16.98 11.65 30.27
CA LEU A 647 18.11 11.97 31.14
C LEU A 647 18.98 10.72 31.29
N GLN A 648 20.27 10.84 31.03
CA GLN A 648 21.23 9.75 31.09
C GLN A 648 22.35 10.07 32.08
N LEU A 649 22.85 9.03 32.75
CA LEU A 649 24.00 9.08 33.65
C LEU A 649 25.03 8.09 33.14
N GLY A 650 26.25 8.56 32.89
CA GLY A 650 27.37 7.73 32.46
C GLY A 650 28.49 7.70 33.49
N PHE A 651 29.21 6.59 33.52
CA PHE A 651 30.44 6.44 34.29
C PHE A 651 31.47 5.74 33.42
N LYS A 652 32.64 6.35 33.28
CA LYS A 652 33.77 5.84 32.51
C LYS A 652 34.96 5.67 33.43
N TYR A 653 35.53 4.46 33.41
CA TYR A 653 36.80 4.15 34.05
C TYR A 653 37.87 3.95 32.97
N ILE A 654 39.01 4.63 33.12
CA ILE A 654 40.14 4.60 32.19
C ILE A 654 41.28 3.86 32.88
N PHE A 655 41.75 2.79 32.26
CA PHE A 655 42.84 1.93 32.75
C PHE A 655 44.21 2.40 32.27
#